data_AF-A0A2W2BY65-F1
#
_entry.id   AF-A0A2W2BY65-F1
#
_cell.length_a   1.000
_cell.length_b   1.000
_cell.length_c   1.000
_cell.angle_alpha   90.00
_cell.angle_beta   90.00
_cell.angle_gamma   90.00
#
_symmetry.space_group_name_H-M   'P 1'
#
loop_
_entity.id
_entity.type
_entity.pdbx_description
1 polymer ?
#
loop_
_entity_poly.entity_id
_entity_poly.type
_entity_poly.pdbx_seq_one_letter_code
_entity_poly.pdbx_strand_id
1 'polypeptide(L)'
;MCSVLNRRDRARIAVLTATLLAGGLLVVPAAAAVEPGDLTRPGESVLAGTDRQTIAPGMELTTFSRLEDGGWNAGSILEVDLDAGVTLDYQYSGEVTTTATVRSLAEASGATAAINGDFYDINNSNAPLGAGISRDEGMITAPTAGHENALAVSSDGVAALAQVFLEGTAVTGDGVSLPLAGVNTLGLPANGIGVFTSQWGSYTRANTVGAAATRAEVTVVDGVVTAVGTTLGSGPIAADTVVLVGRDTGATSLLALAPGDTVDVSYAPRSDFGDVAVAVGGNHLLVDDGVQRTFTDTEPAARTSIGLSEDGRTMYLVSVDGKQAHSRGMTLTEFAELMDDLGAYDALNIDGGGSSTLVVRDPGTDDRTVVNSPSDGSERSVANGLALFAAEGSGQLDGFRVLAGDAENTDRVFPGLTRTIEARGHDETFARVEARPRWTTSDRRVASVLRGATPNTAVVTGIAPGDADVQASVLGAEGELGVTVLGELRRLEPTATLLPLAGASDTGTLALTGYDIDGYRAPIEPADVTVAGGEGVVELVPDGDGFSVRPLIETGSALLTLTAGGVETGVAVTIGLAEVPVATFDDAARWTVSFARATGAIAPTEGPDGRDGVRLTYDFTGPNTRAAYATPPAQFTLPGQPQTIKAWVKGDGQGTWIRMRVYDPNGTPLTLNGGYTTFTGWQQLTFPVPAGTEYPLRFRDIYAVEASGARSYNGETSFSDITVEIAPDVELPASQRFEDPVIVTNGTADDAGQRIAVMSDSQFVGRNPDSDIVAAARRTLREIVAEDPDALVINGDLVDEAAPIDFDLARRVLDEELAGVDFPWYYVPGNHEVQGGPIGNFIAEFGATQHTVDLPTDDGTTRIITLNSAFGTLRGGGFAQLAELRRALDEAAADPEITGVLVFQHHPIDDPLPTANSQLADRREAAMLETWLGDFEADSDKSAAFVGAHAGVFDATSVDGVPFIVNGNSGKAPASTPDDGGFTGWTLLGLDPASGDRGDDDAWLTAEVRARVDSIALTAPESLAVGASGAVSATVSQDGTRVVPVQWPVSAQWGGAGVHIGPAGTAPRWAVVAVDPASGTIRGLRAGAATVTVTVNGETALREIVVGG
;
A
#
# COMPACT_ATOMS: atom_id res chain seq x y z
N MET A 1 -30.84 34.27 37.13
CA MET A 1 -30.96 35.66 37.64
C MET A 1 -29.76 36.44 37.11
N CYS A 2 -29.99 37.59 36.47
CA CYS A 2 -29.00 38.39 35.72
C CYS A 2 -27.98 39.16 36.59
N SER A 3 -26.75 39.31 36.08
CA SER A 3 -25.95 40.56 35.88
C SER A 3 -24.44 40.31 36.15
N VAL A 4 -23.40 40.86 35.48
CA VAL A 4 -23.12 41.49 34.18
C VAL A 4 -21.73 42.18 34.33
N LEU A 5 -20.84 41.94 33.34
CA LEU A 5 -19.76 42.79 32.78
C LEU A 5 -18.39 43.05 33.48
N ASN A 6 -17.38 42.50 32.78
CA ASN A 6 -16.10 43.03 32.29
C ASN A 6 -15.83 44.56 32.30
N ARG A 7 -14.56 44.96 32.53
CA ARG A 7 -13.82 46.09 31.87
C ARG A 7 -12.40 46.32 32.45
N ARG A 8 -11.37 46.28 31.58
CA ARG A 8 -10.23 47.22 31.38
C ARG A 8 -8.97 46.47 30.90
N ASP A 9 -8.60 46.51 29.61
CA ASP A 9 -7.93 47.56 28.82
C ASP A 9 -6.49 47.96 29.25
N ARG A 10 -5.54 47.46 28.46
CA ARG A 10 -4.50 48.16 27.66
C ARG A 10 -3.39 49.01 28.33
N ALA A 11 -2.17 48.57 28.02
CA ALA A 11 -0.99 49.31 27.58
C ALA A 11 -0.17 50.15 28.57
N ARG A 12 1.14 49.88 28.63
CA ARG A 12 2.23 50.88 28.63
C ARG A 12 3.59 50.27 28.25
N ILE A 13 4.28 51.02 27.40
CA ILE A 13 5.54 50.77 26.68
C ILE A 13 6.67 51.62 27.29
N ALA A 14 7.90 51.06 27.26
CA ALA A 14 9.25 51.64 27.13
C ALA A 14 9.92 52.50 28.23
N VAL A 15 11.23 52.28 28.46
CA VAL A 15 12.35 53.04 27.81
C VAL A 15 13.75 52.64 28.37
N LEU A 16 14.63 52.15 27.45
CA LEU A 16 16.11 52.35 27.24
C LEU A 16 17.17 51.96 28.33
N THR A 17 18.40 51.46 28.08
CA THR A 17 19.29 51.27 26.89
C THR A 17 20.53 50.40 27.21
N ALA A 18 21.06 49.70 26.18
CA ALA A 18 22.47 49.40 25.79
C ALA A 18 23.40 48.65 26.78
N THR A 19 24.16 47.60 26.42
CA THR A 19 25.10 47.47 25.29
C THR A 19 25.62 46.02 25.24
N LEU A 20 25.63 45.32 24.09
CA LEU A 20 26.59 44.26 23.77
C LEU A 20 26.53 43.83 22.30
N LEU A 21 27.69 43.36 21.83
CA LEU A 21 28.23 43.35 20.49
C LEU A 21 27.42 42.59 19.42
N ALA A 22 27.44 43.16 18.21
CA ALA A 22 27.01 42.56 16.97
C ALA A 22 27.93 41.39 16.55
N GLY A 23 27.40 40.18 16.64
CA GLY A 23 27.68 39.07 15.74
C GLY A 23 26.31 38.61 15.24
N GLY A 24 25.78 39.28 14.22
CA GLY A 24 24.50 38.90 13.64
C GLY A 24 24.70 37.63 12.82
N LEU A 25 24.32 36.48 13.37
CA LEU A 25 23.77 35.44 12.52
C LEU A 25 22.53 36.08 11.86
N LEU A 26 22.62 36.33 10.56
CA LEU A 26 21.43 36.43 9.73
C LEU A 26 20.75 35.08 9.80
N VAL A 27 19.79 34.94 10.73
CA VAL A 27 18.78 33.89 10.61
C VAL A 27 17.91 34.35 9.46
N VAL A 28 18.21 33.85 8.27
CA VAL A 28 17.28 33.89 7.14
C VAL A 28 16.06 33.08 7.60
N PRO A 29 14.84 33.62 7.56
CA PRO A 29 13.67 32.80 7.83
C PRO A 29 13.64 31.73 6.74
N ALA A 30 13.66 30.45 7.14
CA ALA A 30 13.33 29.37 6.23
C ALA A 30 11.95 29.66 5.62
N ALA A 31 11.76 29.33 4.34
CA ALA A 31 10.43 29.23 3.77
C ALA A 31 9.54 28.37 4.69
N ALA A 32 8.27 28.74 4.84
CA ALA A 32 7.34 27.90 5.58
C ALA A 32 7.13 26.62 4.77
N ALA A 33 7.75 25.52 5.22
CA ALA A 33 7.70 24.23 4.53
C ALA A 33 6.26 23.75 4.39
N VAL A 34 5.94 23.02 3.30
CA VAL A 34 4.65 22.33 3.08
C VAL A 34 4.23 21.55 4.33
N GLU A 35 3.21 22.02 5.04
CA GLU A 35 2.71 21.38 6.25
C GLU A 35 1.60 20.36 5.91
N PRO A 36 1.33 19.36 6.78
CA PRO A 36 0.26 18.39 6.57
C PRO A 36 -1.12 19.01 6.26
N GLY A 37 -1.39 20.20 6.80
CA GLY A 37 -2.60 20.96 6.54
C GLY A 37 -2.73 21.46 5.09
N ASP A 38 -1.62 21.70 4.40
CA ASP A 38 -1.62 22.16 3.00
C ASP A 38 -1.94 21.01 2.02
N LEU A 39 -1.78 19.77 2.49
CA LEU A 39 -2.05 18.55 1.74
C LEU A 39 -3.48 18.05 1.92
N THR A 40 -4.26 18.68 2.80
CA THR A 40 -5.62 18.25 3.11
C THR A 40 -6.62 19.38 3.11
N ARG A 41 -7.82 19.09 2.60
CA ARG A 41 -8.99 19.93 2.76
C ARG A 41 -9.96 19.32 3.77
N PRO A 42 -10.27 20.01 4.88
CA PRO A 42 -11.20 19.53 5.87
C PRO A 42 -12.55 19.11 5.27
N GLY A 43 -12.92 17.84 5.47
CA GLY A 43 -14.17 17.27 4.96
C GLY A 43 -14.13 16.80 3.50
N GLU A 44 -13.03 17.02 2.78
CA GLU A 44 -12.85 16.61 1.37
C GLU A 44 -11.74 15.56 1.20
N SER A 45 -10.72 15.59 2.05
CA SER A 45 -9.59 14.65 2.02
C SER A 45 -9.04 14.35 3.43
N VAL A 46 -8.49 13.16 3.64
CA VAL A 46 -7.73 12.79 4.84
C VAL A 46 -6.33 12.33 4.47
N LEU A 47 -5.32 12.82 5.17
CA LEU A 47 -3.94 12.38 4.98
C LEU A 47 -3.77 11.01 5.62
N ALA A 48 -3.34 10.03 4.83
CA ALA A 48 -3.02 8.70 5.31
C ALA A 48 -1.54 8.58 5.70
N GLY A 49 -0.67 9.33 5.03
CA GLY A 49 0.75 9.38 5.37
C GLY A 49 1.48 10.49 4.63
N THR A 50 2.60 10.94 5.20
CA THR A 50 3.52 11.90 4.60
C THR A 50 4.94 11.64 5.07
N ASP A 51 5.92 11.89 4.21
CA ASP A 51 7.33 11.84 4.54
C ASP A 51 8.02 13.11 4.02
N ARG A 52 9.00 13.62 4.76
CA ARG A 52 9.72 14.86 4.43
C ARG A 52 11.22 14.63 4.47
N GLN A 53 11.92 15.11 3.44
CA GLN A 53 13.36 14.95 3.29
C GLN A 53 14.01 16.20 2.71
N THR A 54 15.00 16.75 3.40
CA THR A 54 15.88 17.79 2.85
C THR A 54 16.82 17.19 1.82
N ILE A 55 16.78 17.71 0.59
CA ILE A 55 17.60 17.24 -0.53
C ILE A 55 18.91 18.05 -0.64
N ALA A 56 18.80 19.37 -0.47
CA ALA A 56 19.87 20.35 -0.48
C ALA A 56 19.37 21.64 0.20
N PRO A 57 20.24 22.60 0.55
CA PRO A 57 19.79 23.89 1.06
C PRO A 57 18.78 24.55 0.12
N GLY A 58 17.60 24.86 0.65
CA GLY A 58 16.49 25.41 -0.12
C GLY A 58 15.80 24.40 -1.04
N MET A 59 15.92 23.09 -0.81
CA MET A 59 15.21 22.04 -1.53
C MET A 59 14.64 21.00 -0.55
N GLU A 60 13.34 21.06 -0.29
CA GLU A 60 12.63 20.16 0.63
C GLU A 60 11.65 19.28 -0.16
N LEU A 61 11.81 17.96 -0.06
CA LEU A 61 10.92 16.99 -0.67
C LEU A 61 9.87 16.55 0.36
N THR A 62 8.60 16.60 -0.04
CA THR A 62 7.48 16.02 0.70
C THR A 62 6.79 14.98 -0.18
N THR A 63 6.64 13.75 0.30
CA THR A 63 5.76 12.76 -0.31
C THR A 63 4.48 12.61 0.50
N PHE A 64 3.37 12.26 -0.14
CA PHE A 64 2.09 12.13 0.53
C PHE A 64 1.21 11.04 -0.07
N SER A 65 0.34 10.47 0.78
CA SER A 65 -0.81 9.68 0.38
C SER A 65 -2.04 10.18 1.12
N ARG A 66 -3.11 10.45 0.38
CA ARG A 66 -4.39 10.92 0.93
C ARG A 66 -5.56 10.18 0.31
N LEU A 67 -6.62 10.03 1.08
CA LEU A 67 -7.88 9.46 0.64
C LEU A 67 -8.93 10.57 0.51
N GLU A 68 -9.70 10.50 -0.57
CA GLU A 68 -10.79 11.42 -0.92
C GLU A 68 -12.03 10.62 -1.33
N ASP A 69 -13.17 11.28 -1.56
CA ASP A 69 -14.39 10.63 -2.07
C ASP A 69 -14.16 9.88 -3.40
N GLY A 70 -13.35 10.47 -4.28
CA GLY A 70 -12.94 9.88 -5.56
C GLY A 70 -12.01 8.67 -5.44
N GLY A 71 -11.38 8.45 -4.27
CA GLY A 71 -10.41 7.39 -4.01
C GLY A 71 -9.02 7.91 -3.60
N TRP A 72 -8.04 7.01 -3.59
CA TRP A 72 -6.67 7.31 -3.19
C TRP A 72 -5.95 8.24 -4.16
N ASN A 73 -5.18 9.18 -3.62
CA ASN A 73 -4.23 10.00 -4.34
C ASN A 73 -2.88 9.99 -3.62
N ALA A 74 -1.80 9.89 -4.39
CA ALA A 74 -0.44 9.97 -3.88
C ALA A 74 0.40 10.87 -4.78
N GLY A 75 1.40 11.54 -4.21
CA GLY A 75 2.26 12.44 -4.95
C GLY A 75 3.51 12.86 -4.20
N SER A 76 4.32 13.67 -4.87
CA SER A 76 5.58 14.21 -4.41
C SER A 76 5.67 15.68 -4.75
N ILE A 77 6.16 16.49 -3.81
CA ILE A 77 6.32 17.93 -3.92
C ILE A 77 7.75 18.27 -3.55
N LEU A 78 8.50 18.87 -4.47
CA LEU A 78 9.77 19.51 -4.14
C LEU A 78 9.54 21.02 -4.01
N GLU A 79 9.62 21.52 -2.80
CA GLU A 79 9.65 22.96 -2.51
C GLU A 79 11.07 23.48 -2.67
N VAL A 80 11.23 24.58 -3.41
CA VAL A 80 12.52 25.16 -3.76
C VAL A 80 12.56 26.64 -3.39
N ASP A 81 13.46 27.01 -2.49
CA ASP A 81 13.80 28.41 -2.18
C ASP A 81 14.80 28.93 -3.21
N LEU A 82 14.35 29.82 -4.08
CA LEU A 82 15.15 30.41 -5.15
C LEU A 82 16.18 31.42 -4.62
N ASP A 83 16.03 31.93 -3.39
CA ASP A 83 17.04 32.78 -2.74
C ASP A 83 18.21 31.95 -2.16
N ALA A 84 18.10 30.61 -2.11
CA ALA A 84 19.13 29.71 -1.60
C ALA A 84 20.31 29.46 -2.57
N GLY A 85 20.36 30.18 -3.70
CA GLY A 85 21.42 30.04 -4.71
C GLY A 85 21.22 28.86 -5.65
N VAL A 86 19.98 28.36 -5.76
CA VAL A 86 19.59 27.34 -6.73
C VAL A 86 19.66 27.93 -8.14
N THR A 87 20.24 27.18 -9.08
CA THR A 87 20.23 27.53 -10.50
C THR A 87 19.43 26.51 -11.29
N LEU A 88 18.82 26.99 -12.37
CA LEU A 88 17.96 26.18 -13.24
C LEU A 88 18.52 26.18 -14.66
N ASP A 89 18.30 25.08 -15.37
CA ASP A 89 18.55 24.97 -16.81
C ASP A 89 17.57 24.03 -17.52
N TYR A 90 17.42 24.23 -18.83
CA TYR A 90 16.62 23.37 -19.70
C TYR A 90 17.35 22.06 -19.94
N GLN A 91 16.65 20.95 -19.68
CA GLN A 91 17.23 19.62 -19.74
C GLN A 91 16.68 18.85 -20.92
N TYR A 92 17.55 18.29 -21.75
CA TYR A 92 17.17 17.43 -22.89
C TYR A 92 18.37 16.56 -23.33
N SER A 93 18.17 15.67 -24.29
CA SER A 93 19.19 14.69 -24.71
C SER A 93 20.36 15.25 -25.54
N GLY A 94 20.37 16.56 -25.84
CA GLY A 94 21.26 17.18 -26.83
C GLY A 94 20.65 17.23 -28.24
N GLU A 95 19.67 16.37 -28.52
CA GLU A 95 18.90 16.37 -29.77
C GLU A 95 17.38 16.45 -29.50
N VAL A 96 16.71 17.44 -30.08
CA VAL A 96 15.28 17.74 -29.92
C VAL A 96 14.36 16.56 -30.27
N THR A 97 14.77 15.71 -31.23
CA THR A 97 13.97 14.55 -31.69
C THR A 97 14.32 13.24 -30.99
N THR A 98 15.22 13.29 -29.99
CA THR A 98 15.67 12.12 -29.24
C THR A 98 15.21 12.24 -27.79
N THR A 99 14.49 11.23 -27.29
CA THR A 99 14.02 11.20 -25.90
C THR A 99 15.01 10.47 -25.00
N ALA A 100 14.98 10.83 -23.72
CA ALA A 100 15.70 10.14 -22.66
C ALA A 100 14.86 10.20 -21.37
N THR A 101 15.16 9.35 -20.39
CA THR A 101 14.44 9.41 -19.12
C THR A 101 14.94 10.59 -18.29
N VAL A 102 14.07 11.20 -17.47
CA VAL A 102 14.43 12.36 -16.63
C VAL A 102 15.64 12.04 -15.75
N ARG A 103 15.66 10.84 -15.16
CA ARG A 103 16.78 10.37 -14.35
C ARG A 103 18.08 10.31 -15.13
N SER A 104 18.07 9.73 -16.34
CA SER A 104 19.28 9.65 -17.17
C SER A 104 19.81 11.03 -17.58
N LEU A 105 18.92 12.00 -17.79
CA LEU A 105 19.29 13.37 -18.07
C LEU A 105 19.85 14.08 -16.82
N ALA A 106 19.26 13.83 -15.65
CA ALA A 106 19.73 14.35 -14.37
C ALA A 106 21.12 13.82 -14.02
N GLU A 107 21.36 12.52 -14.21
CA GLU A 107 22.67 11.88 -14.07
C GLU A 107 23.70 12.49 -15.04
N ALA A 108 23.34 12.69 -16.31
CA ALA A 108 24.25 13.24 -17.31
C ALA A 108 24.64 14.71 -17.05
N SER A 109 23.69 15.51 -16.54
CA SER A 109 23.92 16.93 -16.22
C SER A 109 24.51 17.15 -14.83
N GLY A 110 24.43 16.16 -13.93
CA GLY A 110 24.80 16.33 -12.52
C GLY A 110 23.75 17.09 -11.72
N ALA A 111 22.51 17.19 -12.19
CA ALA A 111 21.43 17.88 -11.51
C ALA A 111 21.22 17.34 -10.08
N THR A 112 20.84 18.24 -9.16
CA THR A 112 20.45 17.91 -7.79
C THR A 112 19.00 17.43 -7.75
N ALA A 113 18.13 18.05 -8.54
CA ALA A 113 16.79 17.57 -8.80
C ALA A 113 16.41 17.83 -10.26
N ALA A 114 15.46 17.07 -10.79
CA ALA A 114 14.92 17.28 -12.12
C ALA A 114 13.47 16.83 -12.20
N ILE A 115 12.68 17.51 -13.03
CA ILE A 115 11.29 17.13 -13.32
C ILE A 115 11.08 17.07 -14.82
N ASN A 116 10.17 16.21 -15.28
CA ASN A 116 9.80 16.17 -16.70
C ASN A 116 9.30 17.54 -17.18
N GLY A 117 9.37 17.77 -18.49
CA GLY A 117 9.02 19.06 -19.08
C GLY A 117 7.73 19.02 -19.89
N ASP A 118 7.82 19.61 -21.06
CA ASP A 118 6.72 19.97 -21.93
C ASP A 118 6.05 18.78 -22.64
N PHE A 119 4.86 19.03 -23.15
CA PHE A 119 4.18 18.14 -24.08
C PHE A 119 5.00 18.00 -25.36
N TYR A 120 4.91 16.84 -26.01
CA TYR A 120 5.70 16.53 -27.20
C TYR A 120 4.94 15.65 -28.20
N ASP A 121 5.40 15.64 -29.45
CA ASP A 121 4.84 14.82 -30.53
C ASP A 121 5.25 13.34 -30.38
N ILE A 122 4.68 12.74 -29.34
CA ILE A 122 4.95 11.37 -28.89
C ILE A 122 4.61 10.35 -29.98
N ASN A 123 5.45 9.32 -30.11
CA ASN A 123 5.39 8.27 -31.14
C ASN A 123 5.64 8.75 -32.58
N ASN A 124 6.13 9.98 -32.75
CA ASN A 124 6.44 10.53 -34.07
C ASN A 124 7.77 11.27 -34.08
N SER A 125 7.79 12.62 -34.04
CA SER A 125 9.05 13.38 -34.05
C SER A 125 9.74 13.41 -32.69
N ASN A 126 9.00 13.16 -31.62
CA ASN A 126 9.40 13.35 -30.22
C ASN A 126 9.77 14.80 -29.84
N ALA A 127 9.62 15.76 -30.74
CA ALA A 127 9.96 17.14 -30.46
C ALA A 127 8.91 17.77 -29.52
N PRO A 128 9.34 18.65 -28.58
CA PRO A 128 8.45 19.37 -27.68
C PRO A 128 7.62 20.40 -28.45
N LEU A 129 6.47 20.76 -27.90
CA LEU A 129 5.48 21.64 -28.52
C LEU A 129 5.70 23.12 -28.19
N GLY A 130 6.36 23.41 -27.08
CA GLY A 130 6.59 24.71 -26.47
C GLY A 130 8.04 25.17 -26.55
N ALA A 131 8.34 26.26 -25.84
CA ALA A 131 9.67 26.85 -25.83
C ALA A 131 10.65 26.02 -24.99
N GLY A 132 11.85 25.82 -25.53
CA GLY A 132 12.98 25.25 -24.81
C GLY A 132 14.17 26.20 -24.95
N ILE A 133 14.64 26.74 -23.84
CA ILE A 133 15.76 27.69 -23.80
C ILE A 133 16.73 27.24 -22.72
N SER A 134 17.97 26.97 -23.11
CA SER A 134 19.07 26.69 -22.15
C SER A 134 19.89 27.95 -21.93
N ARG A 135 20.44 28.08 -20.72
CA ARG A 135 21.29 29.19 -20.31
C ARG A 135 22.52 29.34 -21.20
N ASP A 136 23.13 28.21 -21.57
CA ASP A 136 24.40 28.17 -22.30
C ASP A 136 24.21 28.04 -23.82
N GLU A 137 23.11 27.42 -24.25
CA GLU A 137 22.86 27.12 -25.66
C GLU A 137 21.81 28.05 -26.31
N GLY A 138 21.09 28.85 -25.52
CA GLY A 138 20.05 29.75 -25.99
C GLY A 138 18.77 29.00 -26.40
N MET A 139 18.03 29.56 -27.36
CA MET A 139 16.76 28.98 -27.82
C MET A 139 16.99 27.69 -28.61
N ILE A 140 16.61 26.55 -28.01
CA ILE A 140 16.66 25.20 -28.56
C ILE A 140 15.44 24.93 -29.44
N THR A 141 14.24 25.22 -28.92
CA THR A 141 12.96 25.04 -29.64
C THR A 141 12.08 26.26 -29.51
N ALA A 142 11.41 26.63 -30.60
CA ALA A 142 10.37 27.65 -30.59
C ALA A 142 9.00 27.01 -30.35
N PRO A 143 8.10 27.68 -29.61
CA PRO A 143 6.77 27.16 -29.33
C PRO A 143 5.90 27.13 -30.59
N THR A 144 5.03 26.13 -30.65
CA THR A 144 3.92 26.02 -31.60
C THR A 144 2.72 26.82 -31.10
N ALA A 145 1.80 27.14 -32.01
CA ALA A 145 0.63 27.94 -31.67
C ALA A 145 -0.24 27.25 -30.60
N GLY A 146 -0.50 27.93 -29.49
CA GLY A 146 -1.22 27.40 -28.32
C GLY A 146 -0.34 26.79 -27.22
N HIS A 147 0.99 26.76 -27.42
CA HIS A 147 1.98 26.25 -26.46
C HIS A 147 3.01 27.33 -26.08
N GLU A 148 2.58 28.59 -26.01
CA GLU A 148 3.46 29.72 -25.70
C GLU A 148 3.70 29.90 -24.19
N ASN A 149 2.89 29.28 -23.32
CA ASN A 149 3.08 29.35 -21.87
C ASN A 149 4.31 28.55 -21.44
N ALA A 150 5.15 29.13 -20.60
CA ALA A 150 6.36 28.51 -20.09
C ALA A 150 6.68 29.00 -18.67
N LEU A 151 7.40 28.17 -17.91
CA LEU A 151 8.27 28.70 -16.87
C LEU A 151 9.41 29.44 -17.57
N ALA A 152 9.64 30.71 -17.24
CA ALA A 152 10.76 31.50 -17.72
C ALA A 152 11.64 31.94 -16.54
N VAL A 153 12.95 31.85 -16.71
CA VAL A 153 13.95 32.31 -15.75
C VAL A 153 14.87 33.30 -16.45
N SER A 154 15.06 34.46 -15.83
CA SER A 154 15.93 35.51 -16.34
C SER A 154 17.41 35.21 -16.09
N SER A 155 18.29 36.01 -16.67
CA SER A 155 19.74 35.88 -16.48
C SER A 155 20.19 36.13 -15.03
N ASP A 156 19.43 36.90 -14.26
CA ASP A 156 19.63 37.16 -12.82
C ASP A 156 18.91 36.16 -11.90
N GLY A 157 18.25 35.13 -12.44
CA GLY A 157 17.67 34.02 -11.67
C GLY A 157 16.23 34.23 -11.19
N VAL A 158 15.58 35.33 -11.59
CA VAL A 158 14.16 35.56 -11.28
C VAL A 158 13.31 34.63 -12.14
N ALA A 159 12.39 33.89 -11.52
CA ALA A 159 11.46 32.99 -12.20
C ALA A 159 10.06 33.61 -12.29
N ALA A 160 9.37 33.38 -13.41
CA ALA A 160 7.97 33.73 -13.60
C ALA A 160 7.31 32.77 -14.60
N LEU A 161 5.99 32.61 -14.50
CA LEU A 161 5.22 32.05 -15.61
C LEU A 161 4.96 33.14 -16.65
N ALA A 162 5.26 32.83 -17.91
CA ALA A 162 5.30 33.82 -18.97
C ALA A 162 4.88 33.22 -20.31
N GLN A 163 4.53 34.10 -21.26
CA GLN A 163 4.41 33.70 -22.65
C GLN A 163 5.74 33.94 -23.38
N VAL A 164 6.25 32.91 -24.02
CA VAL A 164 7.49 32.95 -24.81
C VAL A 164 7.15 32.79 -26.29
N PHE A 165 7.76 33.61 -27.13
CA PHE A 165 7.59 33.61 -28.58
C PHE A 165 8.96 33.63 -29.27
N LEU A 166 8.97 33.30 -30.57
CA LEU A 166 10.14 33.48 -31.42
C LEU A 166 10.21 34.91 -31.97
N GLU A 167 11.37 35.55 -31.84
CA GLU A 167 11.80 36.67 -32.66
C GLU A 167 12.99 36.24 -33.51
N GLY A 168 12.81 36.11 -34.84
CA GLY A 168 13.88 35.64 -35.70
C GLY A 168 13.76 36.05 -37.16
N THR A 169 14.91 36.20 -37.82
CA THR A 169 15.05 36.60 -39.21
C THR A 169 16.21 35.88 -39.89
N ALA A 170 16.04 35.56 -41.18
CA ALA A 170 17.13 35.25 -42.10
C ALA A 170 17.30 36.43 -43.07
N VAL A 171 18.44 37.12 -42.99
CA VAL A 171 18.75 38.29 -43.82
C VAL A 171 19.70 37.88 -44.93
N THR A 172 19.26 38.00 -46.18
CA THR A 172 20.06 37.68 -47.36
C THR A 172 21.08 38.79 -47.64
N GLY A 173 22.16 38.48 -48.36
CA GLY A 173 23.25 39.42 -48.66
C GLY A 173 22.86 40.68 -49.44
N ASP A 174 21.69 40.68 -50.09
CA ASP A 174 21.07 41.85 -50.74
C ASP A 174 20.15 42.66 -49.80
N GLY A 175 20.06 42.27 -48.53
CA GLY A 175 19.33 42.96 -47.46
C GLY A 175 17.85 42.57 -47.34
N VAL A 176 17.38 41.51 -48.00
CA VAL A 176 16.01 41.03 -47.83
C VAL A 176 15.89 40.28 -46.50
N SER A 177 14.98 40.74 -45.65
CA SER A 177 14.70 40.13 -44.34
C SER A 177 13.54 39.14 -44.47
N LEU A 178 13.81 37.87 -44.21
CA LEU A 178 12.82 36.79 -44.18
C LEU A 178 12.48 36.44 -42.73
N PRO A 179 11.23 36.62 -42.25
CA PRO A 179 10.88 36.28 -40.88
C PRO A 179 10.91 34.76 -40.65
N LEU A 180 11.50 34.35 -39.53
CA LEU A 180 11.47 32.96 -39.08
C LEU A 180 10.19 32.72 -38.27
N ALA A 181 9.61 31.54 -38.46
CA ALA A 181 8.36 31.10 -37.85
C ALA A 181 8.55 29.84 -36.99
N GLY A 182 9.79 29.34 -36.84
CA GLY A 182 10.12 28.24 -35.95
C GLY A 182 11.62 27.98 -35.88
N VAL A 183 12.06 27.44 -34.74
CA VAL A 183 13.42 26.94 -34.48
C VAL A 183 13.26 25.49 -34.01
N ASN A 184 13.91 24.54 -34.70
CA ASN A 184 13.86 23.10 -34.41
C ASN A 184 12.43 22.61 -34.06
N THR A 185 11.42 23.05 -34.83
CA THR A 185 10.00 22.84 -34.51
C THR A 185 9.42 21.66 -35.28
N LEU A 186 8.45 20.96 -34.67
CA LEU A 186 7.74 19.85 -35.32
C LEU A 186 6.82 20.28 -36.47
N GLY A 187 6.41 21.56 -36.52
CA GLY A 187 5.43 22.03 -37.50
C GLY A 187 5.54 23.52 -37.79
N LEU A 188 5.63 23.87 -39.07
CA LEU A 188 5.65 25.25 -39.53
C LEU A 188 4.25 25.74 -39.89
N PRO A 189 3.89 26.98 -39.50
CA PRO A 189 2.65 27.59 -39.93
C PRO A 189 2.64 27.77 -41.46
N ALA A 190 1.45 27.88 -42.04
CA ALA A 190 1.31 28.17 -43.47
C ALA A 190 2.12 29.42 -43.83
N ASN A 191 2.84 29.37 -44.96
CA ASN A 191 3.74 30.44 -45.43
C ASN A 191 5.03 30.65 -44.61
N GLY A 192 5.27 29.88 -43.54
CA GLY A 192 6.41 30.07 -42.65
C GLY A 192 7.76 29.58 -43.20
N ILE A 193 8.84 30.07 -42.58
CA ILE A 193 10.21 29.58 -42.73
C ILE A 193 10.70 29.13 -41.36
N GLY A 194 11.18 27.90 -41.23
CA GLY A 194 11.82 27.38 -40.02
C GLY A 194 13.33 27.30 -40.17
N VAL A 195 14.05 27.45 -39.06
CA VAL A 195 15.48 27.13 -38.96
C VAL A 195 15.66 25.82 -38.19
N PHE A 196 16.49 24.94 -38.72
CA PHE A 196 16.90 23.68 -38.11
C PHE A 196 18.41 23.70 -37.91
N THR A 197 18.86 23.34 -36.72
CA THR A 197 20.25 23.40 -36.27
C THR A 197 20.77 21.99 -36.00
N SER A 198 22.04 21.87 -35.57
CA SER A 198 22.59 20.59 -35.13
C SER A 198 21.80 19.93 -34.00
N GLN A 199 21.04 20.70 -33.22
CA GLN A 199 20.21 20.19 -32.13
C GLN A 199 18.93 19.51 -32.60
N TRP A 200 18.54 19.56 -33.88
CA TRP A 200 17.30 18.90 -34.33
C TRP A 200 17.33 17.38 -34.16
N GLY A 201 18.48 16.75 -34.39
CA GLY A 201 18.61 15.29 -34.48
C GLY A 201 18.27 14.74 -35.86
N SER A 202 17.89 13.47 -35.93
CA SER A 202 17.85 12.72 -37.21
C SER A 202 16.49 12.66 -37.90
N TYR A 203 15.42 13.12 -37.23
CA TYR A 203 14.06 13.04 -37.76
C TYR A 203 13.88 13.85 -39.06
N THR A 204 12.97 13.41 -39.92
CA THR A 204 12.76 14.04 -41.23
C THR A 204 12.13 15.43 -41.11
N ARG A 205 12.78 16.43 -41.70
CA ARG A 205 12.23 17.80 -41.77
C ARG A 205 11.07 17.90 -42.75
N ALA A 206 10.82 16.86 -43.56
CA ALA A 206 9.70 16.83 -44.49
C ALA A 206 8.33 16.93 -43.80
N ASN A 207 8.22 16.45 -42.56
CA ASN A 207 6.96 16.40 -41.84
C ASN A 207 6.56 17.76 -41.25
N THR A 208 7.49 18.71 -41.16
CA THR A 208 7.24 20.04 -40.59
C THR A 208 6.40 20.93 -41.50
N VAL A 209 6.27 20.58 -42.79
CA VAL A 209 5.49 21.36 -43.77
C VAL A 209 4.13 20.76 -44.11
N GLY A 210 3.79 19.57 -43.59
CA GLY A 210 2.52 18.88 -43.87
C GLY A 210 2.22 18.75 -45.38
N ALA A 211 0.96 18.98 -45.78
CA ALA A 211 0.51 18.93 -47.18
C ALA A 211 0.77 20.23 -47.98
N ALA A 212 1.87 20.95 -47.70
CA ALA A 212 2.21 22.20 -48.38
C ALA A 212 2.24 22.05 -49.91
N ALA A 213 1.75 23.07 -50.62
CA ALA A 213 1.74 23.10 -52.07
C ALA A 213 3.15 23.35 -52.64
N THR A 214 3.98 24.08 -51.90
CA THR A 214 5.37 24.33 -52.23
C THR A 214 6.23 24.17 -50.97
N ARG A 215 7.41 23.56 -51.13
CA ARG A 215 8.36 23.28 -50.05
C ARG A 215 9.78 23.53 -50.53
N ALA A 216 10.65 23.97 -49.62
CA ALA A 216 12.05 24.23 -49.93
C ALA A 216 12.93 23.91 -48.73
N GLU A 217 14.14 23.42 -49.00
CA GLU A 217 15.24 23.28 -48.04
C GLU A 217 16.46 24.06 -48.57
N VAL A 218 17.06 24.86 -47.71
CA VAL A 218 18.29 25.61 -47.99
C VAL A 218 19.31 25.30 -46.91
N THR A 219 20.46 24.79 -47.31
CA THR A 219 21.59 24.52 -46.40
C THR A 219 22.53 25.72 -46.40
N VAL A 220 22.81 26.24 -45.21
CA VAL A 220 23.71 27.38 -44.98
C VAL A 220 24.85 26.91 -44.07
N VAL A 221 26.09 27.01 -44.55
CA VAL A 221 27.30 26.65 -43.79
C VAL A 221 28.12 27.90 -43.59
N ASP A 222 28.45 28.24 -42.34
CA ASP A 222 29.17 29.48 -41.99
C ASP A 222 28.57 30.75 -42.64
N GLY A 223 27.24 30.85 -42.68
CA GLY A 223 26.52 31.99 -43.28
C GLY A 223 26.49 32.02 -44.81
N VAL A 224 26.96 30.96 -45.49
CA VAL A 224 26.95 30.84 -46.96
C VAL A 224 26.03 29.70 -47.40
N VAL A 225 25.13 29.98 -48.34
CA VAL A 225 24.25 28.98 -48.94
C VAL A 225 25.10 27.97 -49.73
N THR A 226 24.98 26.68 -49.39
CA THR A 226 25.69 25.59 -50.08
C THR A 226 24.76 24.71 -50.91
N ALA A 227 23.47 24.63 -50.55
CA ALA A 227 22.46 23.89 -51.29
C ALA A 227 21.08 24.55 -51.20
N VAL A 228 20.30 24.44 -52.28
CA VAL A 228 18.91 24.90 -52.39
C VAL A 228 18.12 23.82 -53.13
N GLY A 229 16.98 23.39 -52.61
CA GLY A 229 16.18 22.34 -53.26
C GLY A 229 14.76 22.22 -52.73
N THR A 230 13.94 21.39 -53.40
CA THR A 230 12.54 21.09 -53.03
C THR A 230 12.37 19.72 -52.35
N THR A 231 13.47 18.99 -52.19
CA THR A 231 13.53 17.75 -51.43
C THR A 231 14.01 18.10 -50.03
N LEU A 232 13.15 17.88 -49.04
CA LEU A 232 13.48 18.12 -47.64
C LEU A 232 14.25 16.90 -47.10
N GLY A 233 15.32 17.17 -46.38
CA GLY A 233 16.24 16.14 -45.89
C GLY A 233 15.82 15.52 -44.56
N SER A 234 16.55 14.49 -44.19
CA SER A 234 16.53 13.82 -42.90
C SER A 234 17.96 13.64 -42.39
N GLY A 235 18.12 13.24 -41.13
CA GLY A 235 19.43 13.02 -40.53
C GLY A 235 20.05 14.27 -39.89
N PRO A 236 21.17 14.06 -39.18
CA PRO A 236 21.80 15.08 -38.35
C PRO A 236 22.33 16.25 -39.18
N ILE A 237 22.40 17.42 -38.54
CA ILE A 237 22.93 18.66 -39.10
C ILE A 237 24.27 18.95 -38.41
N ALA A 238 25.29 19.35 -39.18
CA ALA A 238 26.61 19.67 -38.61
C ALA A 238 26.57 20.97 -37.79
N ALA A 239 27.45 21.12 -36.79
CA ALA A 239 27.43 22.24 -35.85
C ALA A 239 27.65 23.62 -36.50
N ASP A 240 28.38 23.68 -37.62
CA ASP A 240 28.63 24.88 -38.44
C ASP A 240 27.54 25.14 -39.50
N THR A 241 26.46 24.35 -39.47
CA THR A 241 25.43 24.31 -40.50
C THR A 241 24.06 24.63 -39.90
N VAL A 242 23.30 25.47 -40.59
CA VAL A 242 21.86 25.63 -40.37
C VAL A 242 21.08 25.30 -41.64
N VAL A 243 19.88 24.76 -41.46
CA VAL A 243 18.99 24.38 -42.55
C VAL A 243 17.70 25.20 -42.45
N LEU A 244 17.42 26.02 -43.47
CA LEU A 244 16.17 26.74 -43.58
C LEU A 244 15.16 25.90 -44.35
N VAL A 245 13.98 25.68 -43.77
CA VAL A 245 12.87 24.94 -44.39
C VAL A 245 11.71 25.88 -44.59
N GLY A 246 11.22 25.98 -45.82
CA GLY A 246 10.13 26.88 -46.18
C GLY A 246 8.86 26.12 -46.52
N ARG A 247 7.71 26.69 -46.12
CA ARG A 247 6.37 26.25 -46.48
C ARG A 247 5.68 27.29 -47.35
N ASP A 248 5.07 26.87 -48.46
CA ASP A 248 4.27 27.68 -49.38
C ASP A 248 5.02 28.96 -49.86
N THR A 249 4.58 30.16 -49.48
CA THR A 249 5.29 31.40 -49.89
C THR A 249 6.66 31.55 -49.21
N GLY A 250 6.85 31.01 -48.01
CA GLY A 250 8.17 30.89 -47.38
C GLY A 250 9.12 30.02 -48.21
N ALA A 251 8.62 28.89 -48.73
CA ALA A 251 9.38 28.04 -49.66
C ALA A 251 9.76 28.78 -50.95
N THR A 252 8.82 29.56 -51.50
CA THR A 252 9.05 30.35 -52.71
C THR A 252 10.17 31.38 -52.50
N SER A 253 10.22 31.98 -51.31
CA SER A 253 11.27 32.95 -50.94
C SER A 253 12.64 32.27 -50.82
N LEU A 254 12.71 31.09 -50.20
CA LEU A 254 13.95 30.33 -50.09
C LEU A 254 14.48 29.81 -51.44
N LEU A 255 13.59 29.42 -52.37
CA LEU A 255 13.98 28.98 -53.72
C LEU A 255 14.56 30.10 -54.60
N ALA A 256 14.46 31.36 -54.16
CA ALA A 256 15.11 32.49 -54.84
C ALA A 256 16.62 32.58 -54.56
N LEU A 257 17.11 31.86 -53.54
CA LEU A 257 18.52 31.79 -53.19
C LEU A 257 19.31 30.88 -54.14
N ALA A 258 20.61 31.11 -54.24
CA ALA A 258 21.56 30.29 -54.98
C ALA A 258 22.78 29.92 -54.11
N PRO A 259 23.43 28.78 -54.37
CA PRO A 259 24.71 28.47 -53.74
C PRO A 259 25.74 29.59 -53.93
N GLY A 260 26.36 30.03 -52.84
CA GLY A 260 27.27 31.18 -52.77
C GLY A 260 26.64 32.47 -52.24
N ASP A 261 25.30 32.55 -52.13
CA ASP A 261 24.64 33.66 -51.46
C ASP A 261 24.97 33.66 -49.96
N THR A 262 25.04 34.85 -49.36
CA THR A 262 25.20 35.00 -47.91
C THR A 262 23.84 35.14 -47.25
N VAL A 263 23.64 34.46 -46.12
CA VAL A 263 22.44 34.53 -45.30
C VAL A 263 22.86 34.61 -43.84
N ASP A 264 22.51 35.71 -43.20
CA ASP A 264 22.69 35.91 -41.76
C ASP A 264 21.41 35.46 -41.03
N VAL A 265 21.51 34.46 -40.17
CA VAL A 265 20.37 33.87 -39.45
C VAL A 265 20.48 34.24 -37.99
N SER A 266 19.49 34.98 -37.49
CA SER A 266 19.40 35.40 -36.09
C SER A 266 18.04 35.03 -35.53
N TYR A 267 18.01 34.41 -34.35
CA TYR A 267 16.78 34.12 -33.61
C TYR A 267 17.03 34.25 -32.11
N ALA A 268 16.01 34.67 -31.38
CA ALA A 268 16.02 34.86 -29.94
C ALA A 268 14.61 34.65 -29.37
N PRO A 269 14.48 34.34 -28.07
CA PRO A 269 13.20 34.40 -27.39
C PRO A 269 12.71 35.85 -27.27
N ARG A 270 11.40 36.02 -27.37
CA ARG A 270 10.68 37.24 -26.99
C ARG A 270 9.62 36.86 -25.99
N SER A 271 9.65 37.46 -24.80
CA SER A 271 8.67 37.17 -23.74
C SER A 271 8.04 38.44 -23.20
N ASP A 272 6.85 38.30 -22.62
CA ASP A 272 6.22 39.32 -21.77
C ASP A 272 6.90 39.46 -20.40
N PHE A 273 7.73 38.50 -19.99
CA PHE A 273 8.62 38.59 -18.82
C PHE A 273 9.90 39.40 -19.08
N GLY A 274 10.26 39.62 -20.35
CA GLY A 274 11.48 40.33 -20.74
C GLY A 274 12.62 39.40 -21.14
N ASP A 275 13.79 39.54 -20.48
CA ASP A 275 14.97 38.72 -20.75
C ASP A 275 14.79 37.29 -20.21
N VAL A 276 15.03 36.29 -21.05
CA VAL A 276 14.83 34.88 -20.73
C VAL A 276 16.10 34.11 -21.02
N ALA A 277 16.73 33.59 -19.97
CA ALA A 277 17.90 32.74 -20.04
C ALA A 277 17.55 31.25 -20.05
N VAL A 278 16.46 30.87 -19.37
CA VAL A 278 15.97 29.48 -19.34
C VAL A 278 14.46 29.48 -19.51
N ALA A 279 13.94 28.52 -20.28
CA ALA A 279 12.51 28.28 -20.34
C ALA A 279 12.18 26.82 -20.64
N VAL A 280 11.12 26.35 -19.99
CA VAL A 280 10.48 25.05 -20.26
C VAL A 280 9.00 25.30 -20.52
N GLY A 281 8.53 24.90 -21.70
CA GLY A 281 7.14 25.02 -22.11
C GLY A 281 6.18 24.19 -21.26
N GLY A 282 4.93 24.61 -21.24
CA GLY A 282 3.80 23.85 -20.72
C GLY A 282 2.54 24.18 -21.51
N ASN A 283 1.38 23.87 -20.93
CA ASN A 283 0.10 24.10 -21.59
C ASN A 283 -0.83 24.99 -20.77
N HIS A 284 -1.53 24.41 -19.80
CA HIS A 284 -2.56 25.10 -19.05
C HIS A 284 -2.00 25.80 -17.82
N LEU A 285 -2.35 27.07 -17.61
CA LEU A 285 -2.20 27.71 -16.31
C LEU A 285 -3.28 27.15 -15.38
N LEU A 286 -2.84 26.52 -14.29
CA LEU A 286 -3.69 25.95 -13.24
C LEU A 286 -4.12 27.02 -12.24
N VAL A 287 -3.19 27.88 -11.84
CA VAL A 287 -3.43 29.07 -11.01
C VAL A 287 -2.80 30.25 -11.74
N ASP A 288 -3.50 31.39 -11.76
CA ASP A 288 -3.07 32.62 -12.42
C ASP A 288 -3.47 33.80 -11.55
N ASP A 289 -2.50 34.57 -11.06
CA ASP A 289 -2.70 35.68 -10.14
C ASP A 289 -3.47 35.28 -8.85
N GLY A 290 -3.15 34.12 -8.27
CA GLY A 290 -3.80 33.56 -7.09
C GLY A 290 -5.25 33.12 -7.34
N VAL A 291 -5.64 32.96 -8.60
CA VAL A 291 -6.98 32.49 -9.00
C VAL A 291 -6.90 31.13 -9.66
N GLN A 292 -7.43 30.12 -8.97
CA GLN A 292 -7.61 28.77 -9.50
C GLN A 292 -8.42 28.77 -10.79
N ARG A 293 -7.96 28.01 -11.79
CA ARG A 293 -8.67 27.78 -13.05
C ARG A 293 -9.47 26.49 -12.97
N THR A 294 -10.64 26.50 -13.59
CA THR A 294 -11.51 25.32 -13.70
C THR A 294 -11.46 24.75 -15.11
N PHE A 295 -11.43 23.43 -15.20
CA PHE A 295 -11.35 22.70 -16.47
C PHE A 295 -12.56 21.78 -16.65
N THR A 296 -12.79 21.36 -17.90
CA THR A 296 -13.91 20.47 -18.25
C THR A 296 -13.50 19.01 -18.34
N ASP A 297 -12.25 18.66 -18.04
CA ASP A 297 -11.81 17.27 -18.02
C ASP A 297 -12.42 16.55 -16.81
N THR A 298 -12.81 15.30 -17.03
CA THR A 298 -13.48 14.47 -16.02
C THR A 298 -12.70 13.21 -15.70
N GLU A 299 -11.59 12.98 -16.40
CA GLU A 299 -10.79 11.76 -16.29
C GLU A 299 -9.53 12.05 -15.46
N PRO A 300 -9.39 11.44 -14.27
CA PRO A 300 -8.17 11.53 -13.48
C PRO A 300 -6.96 10.94 -14.22
N ALA A 301 -5.80 11.57 -14.05
CA ALA A 301 -4.54 11.08 -14.59
C ALA A 301 -3.38 11.45 -13.65
N ALA A 302 -2.22 10.83 -13.87
CA ALA A 302 -0.99 11.33 -13.31
C ALA A 302 -0.71 12.73 -13.88
N ARG A 303 -0.22 13.66 -13.06
CA ARG A 303 -0.04 15.08 -13.42
C ARG A 303 1.30 15.60 -12.93
N THR A 304 1.80 16.61 -13.63
CA THR A 304 3.00 17.33 -13.23
C THR A 304 2.77 18.84 -13.35
N SER A 305 3.26 19.63 -12.40
CA SER A 305 3.19 21.09 -12.44
C SER A 305 4.44 21.76 -11.86
N ILE A 306 4.65 23.00 -12.30
CA ILE A 306 5.57 23.96 -11.72
C ILE A 306 4.75 25.15 -11.21
N GLY A 307 4.82 25.42 -9.91
CA GLY A 307 4.19 26.56 -9.25
C GLY A 307 5.20 27.57 -8.72
N LEU A 308 4.76 28.81 -8.56
CA LEU A 308 5.50 29.91 -7.92
C LEU A 308 4.61 30.59 -6.88
N SER A 309 5.19 30.91 -5.73
CA SER A 309 4.57 31.74 -4.69
C SER A 309 4.39 33.21 -5.15
N GLU A 310 3.54 33.98 -4.45
CA GLU A 310 3.20 35.38 -4.80
C GLU A 310 4.44 36.29 -4.89
N ASP A 311 5.45 36.07 -4.04
CA ASP A 311 6.68 36.86 -4.07
C ASP A 311 7.75 36.31 -5.03
N GLY A 312 7.45 35.19 -5.71
CA GLY A 312 8.30 34.54 -6.69
C GLY A 312 9.56 33.90 -6.09
N ARG A 313 9.62 33.70 -4.76
CA ARG A 313 10.81 33.16 -4.07
C ARG A 313 10.74 31.65 -3.87
N THR A 314 9.56 31.12 -3.63
CA THR A 314 9.32 29.68 -3.52
C THR A 314 8.79 29.14 -4.84
N MET A 315 9.42 28.07 -5.34
CA MET A 315 8.96 27.26 -6.46
C MET A 315 8.49 25.89 -5.97
N TYR A 316 7.37 25.41 -6.50
CA TYR A 316 6.79 24.10 -6.20
C TYR A 316 6.88 23.20 -7.44
N LEU A 317 7.62 22.10 -7.35
CA LEU A 317 7.63 21.05 -8.39
C LEU A 317 6.78 19.89 -7.90
N VAL A 318 5.65 19.66 -8.55
CA VAL A 318 4.65 18.70 -8.05
C VAL A 318 4.42 17.60 -9.07
N SER A 319 4.50 16.34 -8.63
CA SER A 319 4.10 15.15 -9.37
C SER A 319 3.02 14.41 -8.60
N VAL A 320 1.91 14.10 -9.27
CA VAL A 320 0.82 13.27 -8.73
C VAL A 320 0.78 11.98 -9.53
N ASP A 321 0.86 10.84 -8.83
CA ASP A 321 0.75 9.52 -9.45
C ASP A 321 -0.68 9.29 -9.97
N GLY A 322 -0.87 8.32 -10.86
CA GLY A 322 -2.20 8.07 -11.41
C GLY A 322 -2.35 6.75 -12.12
N LYS A 323 -3.62 6.34 -12.31
CA LYS A 323 -4.02 5.06 -12.94
C LYS A 323 -3.44 3.82 -12.25
N GLN A 324 -3.21 3.91 -10.95
CA GLN A 324 -2.68 2.84 -10.12
C GLN A 324 -3.61 2.64 -8.92
N ALA A 325 -3.58 1.45 -8.31
CA ALA A 325 -4.46 1.17 -7.15
C ALA A 325 -4.22 2.16 -5.99
N HIS A 326 -2.99 2.67 -5.88
CA HIS A 326 -2.59 3.63 -4.87
C HIS A 326 -2.84 5.09 -5.18
N SER A 327 -3.08 5.40 -6.44
CA SER A 327 -3.37 6.75 -6.87
C SER A 327 -4.21 6.70 -8.13
N ARG A 328 -5.47 7.15 -8.04
CA ARG A 328 -6.30 7.38 -9.22
C ARG A 328 -5.74 8.51 -10.07
N GLY A 329 -5.06 9.47 -9.44
CA GLY A 329 -4.65 10.73 -10.02
C GLY A 329 -5.72 11.80 -9.94
N MET A 330 -5.45 12.93 -10.58
CA MET A 330 -6.27 14.13 -10.50
C MET A 330 -6.75 14.60 -11.88
N THR A 331 -7.95 15.13 -11.92
CA THR A 331 -8.39 16.04 -13.00
C THR A 331 -7.57 17.34 -12.94
N LEU A 332 -7.58 18.15 -14.00
CA LEU A 332 -6.86 19.44 -13.97
C LEU A 332 -7.44 20.39 -12.93
N THR A 333 -8.76 20.32 -12.65
CA THR A 333 -9.39 21.15 -11.60
C THR A 333 -8.92 20.74 -10.22
N GLU A 334 -8.95 19.44 -9.89
CA GLU A 334 -8.42 18.92 -8.61
C GLU A 334 -6.93 19.22 -8.45
N PHE A 335 -6.17 19.23 -9.56
CA PHE A 335 -4.75 19.53 -9.52
C PHE A 335 -4.47 21.04 -9.36
N ALA A 336 -5.28 21.90 -9.99
CA ALA A 336 -5.22 23.35 -9.74
C ALA A 336 -5.56 23.70 -8.28
N GLU A 337 -6.53 22.99 -7.73
CA GLU A 337 -6.92 23.05 -6.33
C GLU A 337 -5.75 22.67 -5.40
N LEU A 338 -5.05 21.57 -5.67
CA LEU A 338 -3.85 21.19 -4.91
C LEU A 338 -2.75 22.26 -5.02
N MET A 339 -2.47 22.79 -6.20
CA MET A 339 -1.42 23.80 -6.37
C MET A 339 -1.72 25.08 -5.57
N ASP A 340 -2.98 25.50 -5.52
CA ASP A 340 -3.42 26.67 -4.74
C ASP A 340 -3.35 26.40 -3.23
N ASP A 341 -3.73 25.20 -2.78
CA ASP A 341 -3.62 24.81 -1.36
C ASP A 341 -2.16 24.81 -0.88
N LEU A 342 -1.21 24.44 -1.75
CA LEU A 342 0.23 24.52 -1.49
C LEU A 342 0.77 25.96 -1.46
N GLY A 343 -0.04 26.96 -1.80
CA GLY A 343 0.35 28.36 -1.83
C GLY A 343 0.94 28.85 -3.15
N ALA A 344 0.77 28.10 -4.25
CA ALA A 344 1.15 28.59 -5.56
C ALA A 344 0.22 29.74 -5.98
N TYR A 345 0.79 30.92 -6.21
CA TYR A 345 0.10 32.08 -6.76
C TYR A 345 -0.02 31.97 -8.29
N ASP A 346 0.96 31.36 -8.93
CA ASP A 346 0.96 31.01 -10.34
C ASP A 346 1.36 29.54 -10.51
N ALA A 347 0.67 28.77 -11.34
CA ALA A 347 1.00 27.37 -11.57
C ALA A 347 0.78 26.93 -13.02
N LEU A 348 1.78 26.27 -13.61
CA LEU A 348 1.77 25.75 -14.98
C LEU A 348 1.66 24.23 -14.96
N ASN A 349 0.67 23.69 -15.66
CA ASN A 349 0.62 22.27 -15.97
C ASN A 349 1.59 21.94 -17.12
N ILE A 350 2.49 21.00 -16.86
CA ILE A 350 3.40 20.44 -17.87
C ILE A 350 2.95 19.02 -18.25
N ASP A 351 3.72 18.28 -19.05
CA ASP A 351 3.28 16.96 -19.52
C ASP A 351 3.06 16.00 -18.35
N GLY A 352 2.02 15.17 -18.45
CA GLY A 352 1.59 14.26 -17.39
C GLY A 352 1.48 12.81 -17.86
N GLY A 353 0.61 12.03 -17.22
CA GLY A 353 0.48 10.61 -17.50
C GLY A 353 1.80 9.88 -17.25
N GLY A 354 2.19 8.98 -18.16
CA GLY A 354 3.45 8.22 -18.02
C GLY A 354 4.72 9.05 -18.10
N SER A 355 4.65 10.32 -18.52
CA SER A 355 5.78 11.25 -18.50
C SER A 355 6.05 11.80 -17.08
N SER A 356 5.06 11.76 -16.18
CA SER A 356 5.15 12.36 -14.83
C SER A 356 6.28 11.74 -14.03
N THR A 357 7.37 12.49 -13.86
CA THR A 357 8.59 12.00 -13.22
C THR A 357 9.28 13.15 -12.48
N LEU A 358 9.47 12.99 -11.17
CA LEU A 358 10.32 13.83 -10.33
C LEU A 358 11.52 13.00 -9.88
N VAL A 359 12.71 13.56 -10.00
CA VAL A 359 13.99 12.94 -9.65
C VAL A 359 14.72 13.83 -8.68
N VAL A 360 15.26 13.24 -7.61
CA VAL A 360 16.13 13.92 -6.65
C VAL A 360 17.43 13.16 -6.48
N ARG A 361 18.49 13.87 -6.13
CA ARG A 361 19.73 13.27 -5.64
C ARG A 361 19.52 12.81 -4.21
N ASP A 362 19.94 11.59 -3.92
CA ASP A 362 19.87 11.07 -2.56
C ASP A 362 20.96 11.75 -1.68
N PRO A 363 20.61 12.46 -0.60
CA PRO A 363 21.55 13.17 0.27
C PRO A 363 22.70 12.29 0.76
N GLY A 364 23.92 12.82 0.65
CA GLY A 364 25.16 12.10 0.97
C GLY A 364 25.60 11.08 -0.09
N THR A 365 24.92 11.00 -1.24
CA THR A 365 25.32 10.16 -2.39
C THR A 365 25.38 10.96 -3.69
N ASP A 366 25.89 10.31 -4.74
CA ASP A 366 25.82 10.77 -6.13
C ASP A 366 24.67 10.08 -6.89
N ASP A 367 23.83 9.30 -6.21
CA ASP A 367 22.75 8.55 -6.86
C ASP A 367 21.52 9.45 -7.01
N ARG A 368 20.78 9.26 -8.10
CA ARG A 368 19.54 9.98 -8.39
C ARG A 368 18.39 8.98 -8.46
N THR A 369 17.32 9.24 -7.72
CA THR A 369 16.17 8.34 -7.60
C THR A 369 14.91 9.03 -8.12
N VAL A 370 14.04 8.24 -8.76
CA VAL A 370 12.68 8.67 -9.09
C VAL A 370 11.87 8.56 -7.80
N VAL A 371 11.21 9.66 -7.39
CA VAL A 371 10.51 9.71 -6.09
C VAL A 371 9.02 9.37 -6.18
N ASN A 372 8.45 9.46 -7.38
CA ASN A 372 7.05 9.11 -7.65
C ASN A 372 6.94 7.74 -8.34
N SER A 373 5.73 7.22 -8.52
CA SER A 373 5.48 5.95 -9.24
C SER A 373 4.99 6.21 -10.67
N PRO A 374 5.84 6.02 -11.71
CA PRO A 374 5.45 6.27 -13.09
C PRO A 374 4.24 5.43 -13.53
N SER A 375 3.22 6.07 -14.13
CA SER A 375 1.95 5.39 -14.44
C SER A 375 2.04 4.30 -15.51
N ASP A 376 3.13 4.25 -16.28
CA ASP A 376 3.40 3.20 -17.28
C ASP A 376 4.02 1.94 -16.65
N GLY A 377 4.26 1.93 -15.32
CA GLY A 377 4.97 0.88 -14.59
C GLY A 377 6.50 0.98 -14.67
N SER A 378 7.01 1.93 -15.46
CA SER A 378 8.43 2.29 -15.55
C SER A 378 8.57 3.73 -16.03
N GLU A 379 9.72 4.34 -15.78
CA GLU A 379 10.04 5.70 -16.22
C GLU A 379 9.96 5.81 -17.76
N ARG A 380 9.17 6.75 -18.27
CA ARG A 380 9.05 7.00 -19.70
C ARG A 380 10.20 7.90 -20.18
N SER A 381 10.71 7.63 -21.38
CA SER A 381 11.57 8.59 -22.07
C SER A 381 10.78 9.81 -22.55
N VAL A 382 11.19 11.00 -22.10
CA VAL A 382 10.56 12.29 -22.39
C VAL A 382 11.44 13.13 -23.32
N ALA A 383 10.84 14.16 -23.92
CA ALA A 383 11.55 15.08 -24.83
C ALA A 383 12.51 16.02 -24.09
N ASN A 384 12.08 16.51 -22.92
CA ASN A 384 12.81 17.48 -22.12
C ASN A 384 12.37 17.48 -20.65
N GLY A 385 13.00 18.34 -19.85
CA GLY A 385 12.75 18.57 -18.44
C GLY A 385 13.34 19.88 -17.93
N LEU A 386 13.17 20.12 -16.64
CA LEU A 386 13.81 21.21 -15.92
C LEU A 386 14.82 20.61 -14.94
N ALA A 387 16.09 21.01 -15.05
CA ALA A 387 17.15 20.63 -14.12
C ALA A 387 17.38 21.73 -13.09
N LEU A 388 17.56 21.32 -11.83
CA LEU A 388 17.87 22.19 -10.71
C LEU A 388 19.21 21.79 -10.12
N PHE A 389 20.05 22.79 -9.87
CA PHE A 389 21.37 22.64 -9.29
C PHE A 389 21.45 23.43 -8.00
N ALA A 390 21.71 22.75 -6.89
CA ALA A 390 22.05 23.41 -5.64
C ALA A 390 23.35 24.23 -5.79
N ALA A 391 23.57 25.16 -4.87
CA ALA A 391 24.82 25.90 -4.81
C ALA A 391 26.03 24.94 -4.72
N GLU A 392 27.16 25.34 -5.31
CA GLU A 392 28.40 24.56 -5.20
C GLU A 392 28.85 24.52 -3.73
N GLY A 393 28.89 23.31 -3.16
CA GLY A 393 29.30 23.10 -1.77
C GLY A 393 30.81 23.16 -1.58
N SER A 394 31.24 23.27 -0.32
CA SER A 394 32.66 23.35 0.04
C SER A 394 33.44 22.06 -0.26
N GLY A 395 32.75 20.93 -0.44
CA GLY A 395 33.34 19.59 -0.50
C GLY A 395 34.04 19.18 0.80
N GLN A 396 33.79 19.89 1.90
CA GLN A 396 34.30 19.57 3.22
C GLN A 396 33.17 18.94 4.04
N LEU A 397 33.53 17.93 4.84
CA LEU A 397 32.56 17.23 5.67
C LEU A 397 31.90 18.22 6.66
N ASP A 398 30.58 18.32 6.59
CA ASP A 398 29.73 19.11 7.48
C ASP A 398 28.89 18.21 8.40
N GLY A 399 28.38 17.10 7.87
CA GLY A 399 27.53 16.17 8.62
C GLY A 399 27.53 14.74 8.10
N PHE A 400 26.77 13.88 8.78
CA PHE A 400 26.45 12.53 8.32
C PHE A 400 24.94 12.33 8.27
N ARG A 401 24.47 11.65 7.22
CA ARG A 401 23.16 11.00 7.24
C ARG A 401 23.34 9.55 7.68
N VAL A 402 22.69 9.15 8.77
CA VAL A 402 22.78 7.80 9.33
C VAL A 402 21.49 7.04 9.01
N LEU A 403 21.60 5.86 8.39
CA LEU A 403 20.47 5.08 7.87
C LEU A 403 20.62 3.61 8.23
N ALA A 404 19.50 2.88 8.30
CA ALA A 404 19.43 1.45 8.64
C ALA A 404 18.87 0.59 7.48
N GLY A 405 19.15 0.94 6.23
CA GLY A 405 18.52 0.30 5.07
C GLY A 405 17.19 0.97 4.69
N ASP A 406 16.46 0.36 3.75
CA ASP A 406 15.25 0.95 3.15
C ASP A 406 13.96 0.19 3.52
N ALA A 407 14.06 -0.91 4.28
CA ALA A 407 12.90 -1.64 4.78
C ALA A 407 12.19 -0.88 5.91
N GLU A 408 10.90 -1.16 6.10
CA GLU A 408 10.10 -0.61 7.20
C GLU A 408 10.66 -1.06 8.56
N ASN A 409 10.55 -0.19 9.57
CA ASN A 409 10.93 -0.46 10.96
C ASN A 409 12.40 -0.87 11.15
N THR A 410 13.29 -0.41 10.27
CA THR A 410 14.73 -0.68 10.32
C THR A 410 15.46 0.06 11.43
N ASP A 411 14.83 1.07 12.00
CA ASP A 411 15.19 1.75 13.25
C ASP A 411 14.95 0.86 14.50
N ARG A 412 14.33 -0.31 14.35
CA ARG A 412 14.02 -1.22 15.46
C ARG A 412 14.90 -2.47 15.47
N VAL A 413 15.20 -3.00 16.67
CA VAL A 413 15.99 -4.23 16.84
C VAL A 413 15.55 -5.01 18.08
N PHE A 414 15.66 -6.35 18.06
CA PHE A 414 15.36 -7.19 19.22
C PHE A 414 16.57 -7.32 20.17
N PRO A 415 16.36 -7.55 21.48
CA PRO A 415 17.42 -7.86 22.41
C PRO A 415 18.28 -9.06 21.93
N GLY A 416 19.59 -8.87 21.87
CA GLY A 416 20.56 -9.87 21.41
C GLY A 416 20.73 -9.99 19.90
N LEU A 417 19.87 -9.34 19.10
CA LEU A 417 19.98 -9.29 17.64
C LEU A 417 20.64 -7.98 17.19
N THR A 418 20.91 -7.89 15.89
CA THR A 418 21.71 -6.83 15.29
C THR A 418 20.99 -6.07 14.18
N ARG A 419 21.48 -4.86 13.90
CA ARG A 419 21.10 -4.02 12.78
C ARG A 419 22.33 -3.36 12.18
N THR A 420 22.51 -3.48 10.87
CA THR A 420 23.56 -2.79 10.14
C THR A 420 23.09 -1.38 9.80
N ILE A 421 23.92 -0.39 10.13
CA ILE A 421 23.66 1.01 9.79
C ILE A 421 24.81 1.58 8.96
N GLU A 422 24.51 2.57 8.13
CA GLU A 422 25.45 3.28 7.28
C GLU A 422 25.45 4.78 7.64
N ALA A 423 26.64 5.39 7.67
CA ALA A 423 26.80 6.83 7.72
C ALA A 423 27.32 7.38 6.38
N ARG A 424 26.51 8.20 5.74
CA ARG A 424 26.82 8.88 4.47
C ARG A 424 27.29 10.30 4.79
N GLY A 425 28.59 10.55 4.63
CA GLY A 425 29.18 11.86 4.88
C GLY A 425 28.77 12.86 3.79
N HIS A 426 28.50 14.09 4.20
CA HIS A 426 28.12 15.15 3.27
C HIS A 426 28.67 16.51 3.68
N ASP A 427 28.75 17.44 2.71
CA ASP A 427 29.04 18.85 2.97
C ASP A 427 27.76 19.64 3.28
N GLU A 428 27.88 20.96 3.42
CA GLU A 428 26.76 21.84 3.76
C GLU A 428 25.66 21.90 2.69
N THR A 429 25.91 21.36 1.48
CA THR A 429 24.91 21.25 0.40
C THR A 429 24.38 19.83 0.23
N PHE A 430 24.68 18.96 1.20
CA PHE A 430 24.40 17.53 1.22
C PHE A 430 25.11 16.75 0.10
N ALA A 431 26.10 17.33 -0.58
CA ALA A 431 26.89 16.63 -1.59
C ALA A 431 27.81 15.60 -0.91
N ARG A 432 28.08 14.49 -1.58
CA ARG A 432 28.80 13.35 -1.01
C ARG A 432 30.23 13.73 -0.60
N VAL A 433 30.60 13.43 0.66
CA VAL A 433 31.96 13.55 1.18
C VAL A 433 32.42 12.25 1.81
N GLU A 434 33.54 11.73 1.33
CA GLU A 434 34.19 10.54 1.90
C GLU A 434 34.73 10.83 3.30
N ALA A 435 34.18 10.15 4.32
CA ALA A 435 34.61 10.30 5.70
C ALA A 435 34.54 8.97 6.45
N ARG A 436 35.27 8.87 7.57
CA ARG A 436 35.34 7.64 8.40
C ARG A 436 34.88 7.92 9.83
N PRO A 437 33.61 7.69 10.15
CA PRO A 437 33.06 8.04 11.45
C PRO A 437 33.60 7.20 12.61
N ARG A 438 33.49 7.81 13.80
CA ARG A 438 33.44 7.11 15.07
C ARG A 438 31.98 6.94 15.46
N TRP A 439 31.68 5.80 16.08
CA TRP A 439 30.33 5.45 16.48
C TRP A 439 30.18 5.49 17.99
N THR A 440 29.08 6.07 18.46
CA THR A 440 28.69 6.10 19.87
C THR A 440 27.20 5.84 20.01
N THR A 441 26.77 5.46 21.20
CA THR A 441 25.35 5.28 21.55
C THR A 441 25.04 6.10 22.80
N SER A 442 23.84 6.69 22.88
CA SER A 442 23.42 7.51 24.02
C SER A 442 23.18 6.67 25.29
N ASP A 443 22.71 5.42 25.18
CA ASP A 443 22.59 4.48 26.30
C ASP A 443 23.10 3.05 25.99
N ARG A 444 24.25 2.71 26.57
CA ARG A 444 24.88 1.38 26.44
C ARG A 444 24.15 0.25 27.17
N ARG A 445 23.12 0.55 27.95
CA ARG A 445 22.27 -0.46 28.60
C ARG A 445 21.15 -0.91 27.67
N VAL A 446 20.76 -0.06 26.73
CA VAL A 446 19.71 -0.30 25.74
C VAL A 446 20.32 -0.88 24.47
N ALA A 447 21.30 -0.21 23.87
CA ALA A 447 21.95 -0.67 22.65
C ALA A 447 23.48 -0.55 22.73
N SER A 448 24.20 -1.40 21.98
CA SER A 448 25.64 -1.18 21.74
C SER A 448 25.91 -1.02 20.25
N VAL A 449 26.97 -0.28 19.93
CA VAL A 449 27.37 -0.06 18.54
C VAL A 449 28.84 -0.41 18.36
N LEU A 450 29.12 -1.20 17.32
CA LEU A 450 30.46 -1.58 16.89
C LEU A 450 30.66 -1.20 15.42
N ARG A 451 31.91 -1.05 14.99
CA ARG A 451 32.22 -0.79 13.57
C ARG A 451 31.83 -2.01 12.73
N GLY A 452 31.19 -1.76 11.59
CA GLY A 452 30.77 -2.77 10.64
C GLY A 452 31.88 -3.21 9.68
N ALA A 453 31.47 -3.90 8.61
CA ALA A 453 32.38 -4.48 7.63
C ALA A 453 33.12 -3.44 6.78
N THR A 454 32.52 -2.26 6.57
CA THR A 454 33.12 -1.16 5.80
C THR A 454 33.48 0.01 6.73
N PRO A 455 34.32 0.97 6.28
CA PRO A 455 34.69 2.11 7.12
C PRO A 455 33.52 3.00 7.55
N ASN A 456 32.40 2.96 6.82
CA ASN A 456 31.25 3.86 6.98
C ASN A 456 30.04 3.13 7.57
N THR A 457 30.15 1.84 7.88
CA THR A 457 29.07 1.09 8.51
C THR A 457 29.34 0.80 9.99
N ALA A 458 28.27 0.59 10.72
CA ALA A 458 28.25 0.10 12.08
C ALA A 458 27.24 -1.05 12.22
N VAL A 459 27.43 -1.86 13.26
CA VAL A 459 26.47 -2.87 13.69
C VAL A 459 25.98 -2.46 15.07
N VAL A 460 24.69 -2.19 15.17
CA VAL A 460 23.97 -1.96 16.40
C VAL A 460 23.51 -3.32 16.95
N THR A 461 23.62 -3.54 18.25
CA THR A 461 23.12 -4.75 18.93
C THR A 461 22.19 -4.32 20.04
N GLY A 462 20.95 -4.82 20.02
CA GLY A 462 19.99 -4.61 21.10
C GLY A 462 20.43 -5.31 22.38
N ILE A 463 20.29 -4.66 23.53
CA ILE A 463 20.69 -5.21 24.84
C ILE A 463 19.47 -5.37 25.76
N ALA A 464 18.67 -4.32 25.90
CA ALA A 464 17.46 -4.32 26.71
C ALA A 464 16.43 -3.36 26.08
N PRO A 465 15.12 -3.61 26.28
CA PRO A 465 14.07 -2.77 25.72
C PRO A 465 14.23 -1.28 26.07
N GLY A 466 13.89 -0.41 25.12
CA GLY A 466 13.93 1.05 25.25
C GLY A 466 14.64 1.72 24.07
N ASP A 467 14.76 3.05 24.12
CA ASP A 467 15.32 3.86 23.03
C ASP A 467 16.77 4.29 23.28
N ALA A 468 17.55 4.33 22.20
CA ALA A 468 18.91 4.87 22.22
C ALA A 468 19.29 5.47 20.85
N ASP A 469 19.98 6.60 20.87
CA ASP A 469 20.51 7.23 19.66
C ASP A 469 21.87 6.63 19.33
N VAL A 470 22.08 6.33 18.05
CA VAL A 470 23.37 5.88 17.51
C VAL A 470 23.95 6.99 16.65
N GLN A 471 25.11 7.51 17.08
CA GLN A 471 25.73 8.69 16.48
C GLN A 471 27.00 8.34 15.71
N ALA A 472 27.11 8.85 14.48
CA ALA A 472 28.33 8.92 13.69
C ALA A 472 29.00 10.30 13.86
N SER A 473 30.31 10.35 14.17
CA SER A 473 31.00 11.64 14.32
C SER A 473 32.47 11.66 13.85
N VAL A 474 32.90 12.79 13.28
CA VAL A 474 34.29 13.10 12.91
C VAL A 474 34.55 14.60 13.00
N LEU A 475 35.54 15.02 13.80
CA LEU A 475 36.06 16.40 13.83
C LEU A 475 34.98 17.50 14.02
N GLY A 476 33.85 17.18 14.63
CA GLY A 476 32.74 18.11 14.87
C GLY A 476 31.56 17.96 13.90
N ALA A 477 31.72 17.22 12.79
CA ALA A 477 30.61 16.76 11.96
C ALA A 477 29.95 15.54 12.61
N GLU A 478 28.63 15.56 12.70
CA GLU A 478 27.83 14.57 13.42
C GLU A 478 26.60 14.17 12.59
N GLY A 479 26.02 13.03 12.93
CA GLY A 479 24.75 12.53 12.41
C GLY A 479 24.25 11.42 13.32
N GLU A 480 22.94 11.28 13.48
CA GLU A 480 22.33 10.34 14.40
C GLU A 480 21.17 9.59 13.79
N LEU A 481 20.92 8.39 14.34
CA LEU A 481 19.76 7.57 14.08
C LEU A 481 19.21 7.11 15.43
N GLY A 482 17.94 7.39 15.70
CA GLY A 482 17.22 6.81 16.83
C GLY A 482 17.02 5.31 16.61
N VAL A 483 17.29 4.50 17.63
CA VAL A 483 17.07 3.06 17.59
C VAL A 483 16.21 2.64 18.77
N THR A 484 15.11 1.94 18.48
CA THR A 484 14.24 1.33 19.49
C THR A 484 14.58 -0.14 19.64
N VAL A 485 14.95 -0.54 20.85
CA VAL A 485 15.11 -1.96 21.20
C VAL A 485 13.77 -2.48 21.70
N LEU A 486 13.22 -3.46 20.99
CA LEU A 486 11.90 -4.05 21.23
C LEU A 486 11.88 -5.00 22.44
N GLY A 487 10.71 -5.59 22.72
CA GLY A 487 10.58 -6.72 23.62
C GLY A 487 11.31 -7.97 23.13
N GLU A 488 11.21 -9.08 23.88
CA GLU A 488 11.80 -10.34 23.43
C GLU A 488 11.13 -10.83 22.13
N LEU A 489 11.94 -11.28 21.17
CA LEU A 489 11.44 -11.91 19.94
C LEU A 489 10.56 -13.13 20.29
N ARG A 490 9.30 -13.14 19.82
CA ARG A 490 8.33 -14.21 20.06
C ARG A 490 7.90 -14.94 18.80
N ARG A 491 7.88 -14.26 17.65
CA ARG A 491 7.47 -14.84 16.37
C ARG A 491 8.42 -14.43 15.25
N LEU A 492 8.65 -15.34 14.31
CA LEU A 492 9.34 -15.08 13.06
C LEU A 492 8.40 -15.39 11.89
N GLU A 493 8.27 -14.43 10.99
CA GLU A 493 7.49 -14.58 9.77
C GLU A 493 8.40 -14.40 8.55
N PRO A 494 8.48 -15.41 7.67
CA PRO A 494 9.17 -15.27 6.40
C PRO A 494 8.31 -14.52 5.38
N THR A 495 8.95 -13.84 4.44
CA THR A 495 8.24 -13.20 3.30
C THR A 495 7.39 -14.17 2.48
N ALA A 496 7.69 -15.48 2.54
CA ALA A 496 6.85 -16.54 2.01
C ALA A 496 7.11 -17.86 2.75
N THR A 497 6.05 -18.65 2.99
CA THR A 497 6.15 -20.02 3.53
C THR A 497 6.50 -21.06 2.46
N LEU A 498 6.28 -20.75 1.18
CA LEU A 498 6.70 -21.52 0.01
C LEU A 498 7.37 -20.60 -1.01
N LEU A 499 8.60 -20.91 -1.38
CA LEU A 499 9.36 -20.23 -2.42
C LEU A 499 9.50 -21.12 -3.66
N PRO A 500 8.69 -20.90 -4.72
CA PRO A 500 8.80 -21.64 -5.96
C PRO A 500 9.90 -21.05 -6.86
N LEU A 501 10.75 -21.93 -7.40
CA LEU A 501 11.84 -21.60 -8.33
C LEU A 501 11.68 -22.43 -9.62
N ALA A 502 11.80 -21.80 -10.77
CA ALA A 502 11.53 -22.43 -12.07
C ALA A 502 12.62 -23.43 -12.51
N GLY A 503 13.85 -23.32 -12.00
CA GLY A 503 14.98 -24.19 -12.35
C GLY A 503 16.32 -23.65 -11.83
N ALA A 504 17.45 -24.28 -12.18
CA ALA A 504 18.76 -23.99 -11.58
C ALA A 504 19.33 -22.58 -11.86
N SER A 505 18.82 -21.89 -12.87
CA SER A 505 19.20 -20.51 -13.21
C SER A 505 18.34 -19.44 -12.55
N ASP A 506 17.28 -19.85 -11.86
CA ASP A 506 16.36 -18.93 -11.19
C ASP A 506 16.95 -18.41 -9.87
N THR A 507 16.39 -17.37 -9.30
CA THR A 507 16.79 -16.84 -7.98
C THR A 507 15.58 -16.28 -7.27
N GLY A 508 15.33 -16.77 -6.05
CA GLY A 508 14.29 -16.25 -5.18
C GLY A 508 14.85 -15.28 -4.13
N THR A 509 13.96 -14.57 -3.46
CA THR A 509 14.29 -13.72 -2.30
C THR A 509 13.55 -14.22 -1.07
N LEU A 510 14.19 -14.11 0.08
CA LEU A 510 13.62 -14.48 1.37
C LEU A 510 14.09 -13.48 2.43
N ALA A 511 13.17 -12.78 3.08
CA ALA A 511 13.47 -11.98 4.27
C ALA A 511 12.63 -12.47 5.46
N LEU A 512 13.01 -12.05 6.66
CA LEU A 512 12.31 -12.41 7.90
C LEU A 512 11.92 -11.14 8.66
N THR A 513 10.70 -11.12 9.15
CA THR A 513 10.18 -10.13 10.10
C THR A 513 10.02 -10.80 11.45
N GLY A 514 10.60 -10.21 12.49
CA GLY A 514 10.37 -10.62 13.86
C GLY A 514 9.25 -9.83 14.50
N TYR A 515 8.58 -10.43 15.49
CA TYR A 515 7.57 -9.77 16.32
C TYR A 515 7.85 -10.05 17.80
N ASP A 516 7.67 -9.04 18.66
CA ASP A 516 7.58 -9.26 20.11
C ASP A 516 6.16 -9.64 20.54
N ILE A 517 5.91 -9.61 21.85
CA ILE A 517 4.64 -10.03 22.44
C ILE A 517 3.51 -9.02 22.20
N ASP A 518 3.85 -7.74 21.98
CA ASP A 518 2.91 -6.64 21.78
C ASP A 518 2.70 -6.35 20.28
N GLY A 519 3.28 -7.17 19.41
CA GLY A 519 3.14 -7.06 17.97
C GLY A 519 4.07 -6.04 17.31
N TYR A 520 5.07 -5.50 18.02
CA TYR A 520 6.09 -4.67 17.38
C TYR A 520 6.94 -5.50 16.45
N ARG A 521 7.09 -4.98 15.23
CA ARG A 521 7.84 -5.63 14.15
C ARG A 521 9.20 -4.98 13.94
N ALA A 522 10.19 -5.81 13.62
CA ALA A 522 11.45 -5.37 13.05
C ALA A 522 11.97 -6.41 12.05
N PRO A 523 12.63 -6.01 10.96
CA PRO A 523 13.31 -6.97 10.09
C PRO A 523 14.38 -7.73 10.87
N ILE A 524 14.79 -8.90 10.39
CA ILE A 524 15.88 -9.70 10.98
C ILE A 524 17.05 -9.74 10.03
N GLU A 525 18.21 -9.26 10.49
CA GLU A 525 19.45 -9.29 9.71
C GLU A 525 19.84 -10.73 9.35
N PRO A 526 20.29 -11.00 8.11
CA PRO A 526 20.82 -12.31 7.73
C PRO A 526 21.94 -12.82 8.64
N ALA A 527 22.70 -11.92 9.27
CA ALA A 527 23.77 -12.24 10.20
C ALA A 527 23.29 -12.90 11.50
N ASP A 528 22.03 -12.67 11.88
CA ASP A 528 21.40 -13.20 13.09
C ASP A 528 20.63 -14.51 12.86
N VAL A 529 20.53 -14.95 11.60
CA VAL A 529 19.76 -16.13 11.21
C VAL A 529 20.68 -17.34 11.05
N THR A 530 20.35 -18.42 11.76
CA THR A 530 20.89 -19.74 11.49
C THR A 530 19.94 -20.49 10.56
N VAL A 531 20.46 -21.05 9.47
CA VAL A 531 19.68 -21.84 8.50
C VAL A 531 20.06 -23.31 8.63
N ALA A 532 19.05 -24.18 8.74
CA ALA A 532 19.18 -25.63 8.67
C ALA A 532 18.29 -26.19 7.55
N GLY A 533 18.71 -27.28 6.92
CA GLY A 533 17.99 -27.88 5.80
C GLY A 533 18.34 -27.24 4.45
N GLY A 534 18.00 -27.93 3.37
CA GLY A 534 18.29 -27.49 1.99
C GLY A 534 19.71 -27.77 1.50
N GLU A 535 20.54 -28.48 2.27
CA GLU A 535 21.92 -28.77 1.88
C GLU A 535 22.00 -29.54 0.55
N GLY A 536 22.71 -28.97 -0.43
CA GLY A 536 22.85 -29.55 -1.77
C GLY A 536 21.63 -29.37 -2.68
N VAL A 537 20.59 -28.66 -2.22
CA VAL A 537 19.38 -28.31 -2.99
C VAL A 537 19.35 -26.82 -3.29
N VAL A 538 19.58 -25.98 -2.28
CA VAL A 538 19.64 -24.52 -2.41
C VAL A 538 20.82 -23.93 -1.64
N GLU A 539 21.24 -22.74 -2.04
CA GLU A 539 22.19 -21.88 -1.33
C GLU A 539 21.49 -20.57 -0.96
N LEU A 540 21.61 -20.15 0.31
CA LEU A 540 21.13 -18.85 0.77
C LEU A 540 22.33 -17.92 0.93
N VAL A 541 22.30 -16.78 0.24
CA VAL A 541 23.35 -15.77 0.26
C VAL A 541 22.77 -14.49 0.84
N PRO A 542 23.33 -13.91 1.92
CA PRO A 542 22.92 -12.60 2.42
C PRO A 542 22.91 -11.56 1.29
N ASP A 543 21.80 -10.84 1.16
CA ASP A 543 21.56 -9.82 0.14
C ASP A 543 20.62 -8.75 0.69
N GLY A 544 21.17 -7.55 0.97
CA GLY A 544 20.45 -6.50 1.70
C GLY A 544 19.95 -6.97 3.06
N ASP A 545 18.67 -6.70 3.35
CA ASP A 545 17.98 -7.09 4.59
C ASP A 545 17.51 -8.55 4.61
N GLY A 546 17.87 -9.37 3.62
CA GLY A 546 17.42 -10.75 3.50
C GLY A 546 18.42 -11.68 2.79
N PHE A 547 17.89 -12.70 2.14
CA PHE A 547 18.64 -13.72 1.44
C PHE A 547 18.24 -13.81 -0.03
N SER A 548 19.24 -13.88 -0.90
CA SER A 548 19.11 -14.44 -2.25
C SER A 548 19.14 -15.97 -2.15
N VAL A 549 18.10 -16.64 -2.61
CA VAL A 549 17.95 -18.10 -2.60
C VAL A 549 18.24 -18.66 -3.99
N ARG A 550 19.33 -19.42 -4.11
CA ARG A 550 19.82 -19.95 -5.39
C ARG A 550 19.69 -21.47 -5.45
N PRO A 551 19.00 -22.02 -6.46
CA PRO A 551 18.92 -23.47 -6.63
C PRO A 551 20.26 -24.07 -7.09
N LEU A 552 20.62 -25.22 -6.51
CA LEU A 552 21.84 -25.98 -6.83
C LEU A 552 21.55 -27.17 -7.78
N ILE A 553 20.27 -27.46 -8.02
CA ILE A 553 19.77 -28.56 -8.85
C ILE A 553 18.66 -28.06 -9.77
N GLU A 554 18.39 -28.79 -10.86
CA GLU A 554 17.33 -28.43 -11.83
C GLU A 554 15.92 -28.73 -11.33
N THR A 555 15.76 -29.78 -10.51
CA THR A 555 14.47 -30.20 -9.97
C THR A 555 14.63 -30.78 -8.58
N GLY A 556 13.82 -30.35 -7.61
CA GLY A 556 13.74 -30.94 -6.27
C GLY A 556 12.99 -30.05 -5.29
N SER A 557 13.05 -30.41 -4.01
CA SER A 557 12.45 -29.63 -2.94
C SER A 557 13.30 -29.69 -1.67
N ALA A 558 13.16 -28.69 -0.82
CA ALA A 558 13.79 -28.61 0.49
C ALA A 558 12.87 -27.90 1.48
N LEU A 559 12.95 -28.26 2.76
CA LEU A 559 12.40 -27.47 3.85
C LEU A 559 13.58 -26.80 4.56
N LEU A 560 13.54 -25.48 4.62
CA LEU A 560 14.47 -24.65 5.37
C LEU A 560 13.88 -24.36 6.74
N THR A 561 14.68 -24.50 7.79
CA THR A 561 14.37 -24.00 9.13
C THR A 561 15.28 -22.80 9.39
N LEU A 562 14.67 -21.65 9.61
CA LEU A 562 15.36 -20.39 9.91
C LEU A 562 15.17 -20.05 11.39
N THR A 563 16.27 -19.87 12.10
CA THR A 563 16.28 -19.61 13.55
C THR A 563 16.95 -18.28 13.85
N ALA A 564 16.28 -17.39 14.57
CA ALA A 564 16.85 -16.15 15.11
C ALA A 564 16.36 -15.93 16.55
N GLY A 565 17.24 -15.48 17.46
CA GLY A 565 16.88 -15.25 18.86
C GLY A 565 16.35 -16.48 19.62
N GLY A 566 16.52 -17.70 19.07
CA GLY A 566 15.94 -18.93 19.61
C GLY A 566 14.50 -19.23 19.14
N VAL A 567 13.90 -18.36 18.33
CA VAL A 567 12.63 -18.57 17.64
C VAL A 567 12.89 -19.16 16.25
N GLU A 568 12.04 -20.07 15.79
CA GLU A 568 12.20 -20.78 14.53
C GLU A 568 10.99 -20.57 13.61
N THR A 569 11.25 -20.53 12.31
CA THR A 569 10.21 -20.59 11.27
C THR A 569 10.67 -21.46 10.10
N GLY A 570 9.71 -21.97 9.32
CA GLY A 570 9.98 -22.86 8.20
C GLY A 570 9.67 -22.20 6.87
N VAL A 571 10.47 -22.51 5.84
CA VAL A 571 10.20 -22.14 4.44
C VAL A 571 10.43 -23.34 3.55
N ALA A 572 9.38 -23.77 2.84
CA ALA A 572 9.51 -24.76 1.79
C ALA A 572 10.08 -24.11 0.52
N VAL A 573 11.04 -24.75 -0.14
CA VAL A 573 11.55 -24.34 -1.44
C VAL A 573 11.33 -25.46 -2.43
N THR A 574 10.78 -25.13 -3.60
CA THR A 574 10.59 -26.09 -4.68
C THR A 574 11.27 -25.60 -5.93
N ILE A 575 11.97 -26.48 -6.63
CA ILE A 575 12.75 -26.16 -7.83
C ILE A 575 12.24 -27.02 -8.97
N GLY A 576 11.97 -26.37 -10.11
CA GLY A 576 11.47 -27.01 -11.32
C GLY A 576 9.97 -27.32 -11.27
N LEU A 577 9.35 -27.36 -12.44
CA LEU A 577 7.95 -27.75 -12.60
C LEU A 577 7.87 -28.99 -13.51
N ALA A 578 7.07 -29.98 -13.12
CA ALA A 578 6.71 -31.09 -13.98
C ALA A 578 5.30 -30.86 -14.56
N GLU A 579 5.20 -30.84 -15.89
CA GLU A 579 3.89 -30.77 -16.57
C GLU A 579 3.26 -32.17 -16.63
N VAL A 580 2.12 -32.35 -15.96
CA VAL A 580 1.39 -33.62 -15.88
C VAL A 580 0.04 -33.49 -16.58
N PRO A 581 -0.26 -34.31 -17.60
CA PRO A 581 -1.57 -34.32 -18.24
C PRO A 581 -2.64 -34.89 -17.29
N VAL A 582 -3.74 -34.16 -17.13
CA VAL A 582 -4.88 -34.53 -16.26
C VAL A 582 -6.17 -34.78 -17.04
N ALA A 583 -6.31 -34.22 -18.24
CA ALA A 583 -7.38 -34.57 -19.17
C ALA A 583 -6.93 -34.45 -20.61
N THR A 584 -6.71 -35.57 -21.29
CA THR A 584 -6.34 -35.62 -22.71
C THR A 584 -7.55 -35.64 -23.66
N PHE A 585 -8.77 -35.66 -23.10
CA PHE A 585 -10.04 -35.73 -23.84
C PHE A 585 -10.23 -36.97 -24.74
N ASP A 586 -9.51 -38.08 -24.46
CA ASP A 586 -9.73 -39.37 -25.13
C ASP A 586 -11.16 -39.91 -24.94
N ASP A 587 -11.87 -39.37 -23.95
CA ASP A 587 -13.26 -39.63 -23.64
C ASP A 587 -14.23 -38.51 -24.01
N ALA A 588 -13.84 -37.61 -24.92
CA ALA A 588 -14.60 -36.41 -25.34
C ALA A 588 -16.11 -36.65 -25.59
N ALA A 589 -16.49 -37.84 -26.05
CA ALA A 589 -17.89 -38.19 -26.32
C ALA A 589 -18.77 -38.30 -25.06
N ARG A 590 -18.16 -38.37 -23.87
CA ARG A 590 -18.86 -38.46 -22.57
C ARG A 590 -18.89 -37.14 -21.81
N TRP A 591 -18.19 -36.10 -22.30
CA TRP A 591 -18.26 -34.77 -21.72
C TRP A 591 -19.64 -34.17 -21.95
N THR A 592 -20.11 -33.41 -20.98
CA THR A 592 -21.44 -32.80 -21.01
C THR A 592 -21.34 -31.28 -20.98
N VAL A 593 -22.40 -30.61 -21.40
CA VAL A 593 -22.50 -29.15 -21.36
C VAL A 593 -23.71 -28.70 -20.56
N SER A 594 -23.51 -27.67 -19.76
CA SER A 594 -24.58 -26.90 -19.13
C SER A 594 -24.43 -25.42 -19.43
N PHE A 595 -25.50 -24.65 -19.27
CA PHE A 595 -25.52 -23.23 -19.65
C PHE A 595 -26.12 -22.37 -18.55
N ALA A 596 -25.57 -21.17 -18.39
CA ALA A 596 -26.21 -20.07 -17.66
C ALA A 596 -26.71 -19.06 -18.69
N ARG A 597 -28.04 -18.97 -18.87
CA ARG A 597 -28.71 -17.99 -19.76
C ARG A 597 -28.21 -18.02 -21.22
N ALA A 598 -27.74 -19.18 -21.67
CA ALA A 598 -27.25 -19.45 -23.02
C ALA A 598 -27.79 -20.80 -23.51
N THR A 599 -27.60 -21.11 -24.79
CA THR A 599 -27.84 -22.44 -25.36
C THR A 599 -26.66 -22.86 -26.24
N GLY A 600 -26.57 -24.13 -26.63
CA GLY A 600 -25.44 -24.61 -27.43
C GLY A 600 -25.29 -26.14 -27.39
N ALA A 601 -24.11 -26.64 -27.76
CA ALA A 601 -23.80 -28.06 -27.74
C ALA A 601 -22.31 -28.32 -27.48
N ILE A 602 -21.99 -29.54 -27.04
CA ILE A 602 -20.62 -30.06 -26.95
C ILE A 602 -20.48 -31.30 -27.83
N ALA A 603 -19.35 -31.45 -28.52
CA ALA A 603 -19.05 -32.61 -29.36
C ALA A 603 -17.54 -32.88 -29.42
N PRO A 604 -17.11 -34.14 -29.65
CA PRO A 604 -15.71 -34.44 -29.93
C PRO A 604 -15.18 -33.66 -31.14
N THR A 605 -13.90 -33.29 -31.09
CA THR A 605 -13.20 -32.59 -32.16
C THR A 605 -11.71 -32.97 -32.17
N GLU A 606 -11.01 -32.57 -33.22
CA GLU A 606 -9.56 -32.76 -33.32
C GLU A 606 -8.83 -31.55 -32.73
N GLY A 607 -7.96 -31.83 -31.76
CA GLY A 607 -7.06 -30.92 -31.04
C GLY A 607 -5.85 -30.47 -31.88
N PRO A 608 -4.93 -29.70 -31.29
CA PRO A 608 -3.64 -29.40 -31.93
C PRO A 608 -2.85 -30.70 -32.17
N ASP A 609 -2.12 -30.77 -33.29
CA ASP A 609 -1.32 -31.94 -33.69
C ASP A 609 -2.07 -33.28 -33.75
N GLY A 610 -3.39 -33.26 -33.97
CA GLY A 610 -4.21 -34.46 -34.09
C GLY A 610 -4.60 -35.11 -32.76
N ARG A 611 -4.43 -34.41 -31.64
CA ARG A 611 -4.86 -34.85 -30.30
C ARG A 611 -6.39 -34.87 -30.17
N ASP A 612 -6.90 -35.51 -29.13
CA ASP A 612 -8.34 -35.49 -28.85
C ASP A 612 -8.76 -34.14 -28.22
N GLY A 613 -9.99 -33.73 -28.47
CA GLY A 613 -10.54 -32.50 -27.90
C GLY A 613 -12.06 -32.47 -27.87
N VAL A 614 -12.61 -31.48 -27.17
CA VAL A 614 -14.04 -31.17 -27.16
C VAL A 614 -14.27 -29.81 -27.80
N ARG A 615 -15.27 -29.71 -28.67
CA ARG A 615 -15.77 -28.45 -29.22
C ARG A 615 -17.05 -28.07 -28.51
N LEU A 616 -17.09 -26.85 -28.02
CA LEU A 616 -18.20 -26.21 -27.34
C LEU A 616 -18.76 -25.08 -28.22
N THR A 617 -20.00 -25.21 -28.67
CA THR A 617 -20.73 -24.14 -29.35
C THR A 617 -21.69 -23.47 -28.36
N TYR A 618 -21.87 -22.16 -28.51
CA TYR A 618 -22.75 -21.40 -27.63
C TYR A 618 -23.40 -20.21 -28.34
N ASP A 619 -24.64 -19.94 -27.93
CA ASP A 619 -25.43 -18.76 -28.27
C ASP A 619 -25.41 -17.81 -27.07
N PHE A 620 -24.60 -16.75 -27.18
CA PHE A 620 -24.50 -15.66 -26.22
C PHE A 620 -25.28 -14.42 -26.66
N THR A 621 -26.35 -14.57 -27.44
CA THR A 621 -27.16 -13.42 -27.88
C THR A 621 -28.11 -12.87 -26.80
N GLY A 622 -28.29 -13.58 -25.69
CA GLY A 622 -29.13 -13.16 -24.56
C GLY A 622 -28.56 -12.01 -23.70
N PRO A 623 -29.37 -11.40 -22.81
CA PRO A 623 -28.94 -10.32 -21.92
C PRO A 623 -28.17 -10.83 -20.68
N ASN A 624 -27.53 -9.92 -19.93
CA ASN A 624 -26.72 -10.18 -18.72
C ASN A 624 -25.50 -11.07 -18.98
N THR A 625 -24.87 -11.64 -17.95
CA THR A 625 -23.77 -12.60 -18.10
C THR A 625 -24.29 -13.97 -18.58
N ARG A 626 -23.61 -14.54 -19.58
CA ARG A 626 -23.92 -15.85 -20.19
C ARG A 626 -22.70 -16.75 -20.11
N ALA A 627 -22.91 -18.03 -19.85
CA ALA A 627 -21.81 -18.99 -19.77
C ALA A 627 -22.21 -20.37 -20.33
N ALA A 628 -21.21 -21.08 -20.87
CA ALA A 628 -21.32 -22.44 -21.36
C ALA A 628 -20.22 -23.29 -20.71
N TYR A 629 -20.61 -24.27 -19.89
CA TYR A 629 -19.70 -25.06 -19.06
C TYR A 629 -19.50 -26.45 -19.65
N ALA A 630 -18.25 -26.82 -19.96
CA ALA A 630 -17.87 -28.17 -20.34
C ALA A 630 -17.44 -28.95 -19.09
N THR A 631 -18.21 -30.00 -18.76
CA THR A 631 -18.05 -30.80 -17.53
C THR A 631 -17.61 -32.22 -17.89
N PRO A 632 -16.59 -32.78 -17.21
CA PRO A 632 -16.12 -34.14 -17.46
C PRO A 632 -17.16 -35.18 -17.03
N PRO A 633 -17.07 -36.43 -17.54
CA PRO A 633 -17.98 -37.50 -17.14
C PRO A 633 -17.84 -37.90 -15.67
N ALA A 634 -16.68 -37.66 -15.06
CA ALA A 634 -16.45 -37.77 -13.63
C ALA A 634 -15.46 -36.68 -13.19
N GLN A 635 -15.69 -36.10 -12.02
CA GLN A 635 -14.68 -35.23 -11.40
C GLN A 635 -13.44 -36.04 -11.07
N PHE A 636 -12.27 -35.43 -11.25
CA PHE A 636 -10.98 -36.05 -10.97
C PHE A 636 -10.11 -35.12 -10.13
N THR A 637 -9.25 -35.71 -9.32
CA THR A 637 -8.30 -35.00 -8.48
C THR A 637 -7.09 -34.59 -9.31
N LEU A 638 -6.71 -33.32 -9.23
CA LEU A 638 -5.46 -32.83 -9.79
C LEU A 638 -4.30 -33.35 -8.92
N PRO A 639 -3.25 -33.93 -9.52
CA PRO A 639 -2.11 -34.46 -8.77
C PRO A 639 -1.31 -33.31 -8.12
N GLY A 640 -0.73 -33.58 -6.95
CA GLY A 640 0.19 -32.66 -6.27
C GLY A 640 -0.42 -31.32 -5.89
N GLN A 641 0.43 -30.29 -5.89
CA GLN A 641 0.09 -28.90 -5.61
C GLN A 641 0.34 -28.04 -6.86
N PRO A 642 -0.58 -28.06 -7.86
CA PRO A 642 -0.34 -27.36 -9.10
C PRO A 642 -0.27 -25.85 -8.91
N GLN A 643 0.79 -25.24 -9.42
CA GLN A 643 1.00 -23.78 -9.43
C GLN A 643 0.23 -23.15 -10.58
N THR A 644 0.16 -23.86 -11.71
CA THR A 644 -0.66 -23.48 -12.86
C THR A 644 -1.38 -24.69 -13.41
N ILE A 645 -2.54 -24.45 -14.03
CA ILE A 645 -3.21 -25.39 -14.91
C ILE A 645 -3.10 -24.82 -16.32
N LYS A 646 -2.80 -25.64 -17.32
CA LYS A 646 -2.79 -25.24 -18.72
C LYS A 646 -3.85 -26.01 -19.50
N ALA A 647 -4.41 -25.39 -20.53
CA ALA A 647 -5.23 -26.09 -21.51
C ALA A 647 -4.98 -25.53 -22.90
N TRP A 648 -4.96 -26.41 -23.91
CA TRP A 648 -5.06 -25.94 -25.29
C TRP A 648 -6.46 -25.46 -25.56
N VAL A 649 -6.58 -24.22 -26.05
CA VAL A 649 -7.84 -23.57 -26.36
C VAL A 649 -7.82 -23.07 -27.79
N LYS A 650 -8.86 -23.43 -28.56
CA LYS A 650 -9.10 -22.88 -29.88
C LYS A 650 -9.99 -21.66 -29.77
N GLY A 651 -9.42 -20.47 -29.98
CA GLY A 651 -10.16 -19.22 -29.96
C GLY A 651 -10.98 -19.01 -31.24
N ASP A 652 -12.09 -18.28 -31.13
CA ASP A 652 -12.93 -17.80 -32.23
C ASP A 652 -12.71 -16.33 -32.60
N GLY A 653 -11.78 -15.64 -31.91
CA GLY A 653 -11.49 -14.23 -32.11
C GLY A 653 -12.59 -13.28 -31.63
N GLN A 654 -13.66 -13.78 -30.98
CA GLN A 654 -14.76 -12.94 -30.48
C GLN A 654 -14.44 -12.26 -29.15
N GLY A 655 -13.27 -12.54 -28.56
CA GLY A 655 -12.91 -12.03 -27.24
C GLY A 655 -13.73 -12.68 -26.12
N THR A 656 -14.10 -13.95 -26.26
CA THR A 656 -14.79 -14.71 -25.22
C THR A 656 -13.84 -15.00 -24.05
N TRP A 657 -14.31 -14.88 -22.81
CA TRP A 657 -13.47 -15.15 -21.63
C TRP A 657 -13.50 -16.64 -21.28
N ILE A 658 -12.32 -17.25 -21.11
CA ILE A 658 -12.19 -18.66 -20.75
C ILE A 658 -11.76 -18.79 -19.29
N ARG A 659 -12.45 -19.65 -18.55
CA ARG A 659 -12.26 -19.86 -17.11
C ARG A 659 -12.37 -21.34 -16.76
N MET A 660 -11.82 -21.73 -15.62
CA MET A 660 -11.95 -23.07 -15.04
C MET A 660 -12.49 -22.98 -13.61
N ARG A 661 -13.16 -24.04 -13.15
CA ARG A 661 -13.48 -24.23 -11.74
C ARG A 661 -12.89 -25.52 -11.21
N VAL A 662 -12.40 -25.45 -9.99
CA VAL A 662 -11.92 -26.57 -9.19
C VAL A 662 -12.56 -26.50 -7.79
N TYR A 663 -12.55 -27.60 -7.06
CA TYR A 663 -12.89 -27.61 -5.64
C TYR A 663 -11.64 -27.86 -4.81
N ASP A 664 -11.52 -27.18 -3.68
CA ASP A 664 -10.55 -27.49 -2.63
C ASP A 664 -10.94 -28.77 -1.84
N PRO A 665 -10.15 -29.18 -0.84
CA PRO A 665 -10.48 -30.30 0.06
C PRO A 665 -11.79 -30.10 0.82
N ASN A 666 -12.10 -28.85 1.21
CA ASN A 666 -13.28 -28.44 1.97
C ASN A 666 -14.57 -28.42 1.11
N GLY A 667 -14.44 -28.51 -0.21
CA GLY A 667 -15.54 -28.46 -1.16
C GLY A 667 -15.90 -27.05 -1.64
N THR A 668 -15.08 -26.05 -1.34
CA THR A 668 -15.21 -24.67 -1.79
C THR A 668 -14.83 -24.56 -3.27
N PRO A 669 -15.68 -23.93 -4.11
CA PRO A 669 -15.37 -23.76 -5.54
C PRO A 669 -14.39 -22.60 -5.76
N LEU A 670 -13.21 -22.90 -6.29
CA LEU A 670 -12.23 -21.93 -6.75
C LEU A 670 -12.35 -21.72 -8.26
N THR A 671 -12.35 -20.46 -8.71
CA THR A 671 -12.45 -20.12 -10.15
C THR A 671 -11.16 -19.53 -10.68
N LEU A 672 -10.55 -20.20 -11.66
CA LEU A 672 -9.28 -19.82 -12.29
C LEU A 672 -9.53 -19.13 -13.64
N ASN A 673 -8.79 -18.06 -13.92
CA ASN A 673 -9.00 -17.24 -15.11
C ASN A 673 -7.92 -17.54 -16.17
N GLY A 674 -8.34 -17.91 -17.39
CA GLY A 674 -7.43 -18.23 -18.51
C GLY A 674 -7.28 -17.13 -19.56
N GLY A 675 -7.99 -16.00 -19.38
CA GLY A 675 -7.94 -14.84 -20.28
C GLY A 675 -8.92 -14.89 -21.46
N TYR A 676 -8.91 -13.83 -22.26
CA TYR A 676 -9.84 -13.63 -23.39
C TYR A 676 -9.30 -14.21 -24.70
N THR A 677 -10.15 -14.89 -25.47
CA THR A 677 -9.80 -15.44 -26.79
C THR A 677 -9.99 -14.39 -27.90
N THR A 678 -9.09 -13.40 -27.95
CA THR A 678 -9.02 -12.41 -29.05
C THR A 678 -8.33 -12.96 -30.31
N PHE A 679 -7.77 -14.16 -30.21
CA PHE A 679 -7.10 -14.88 -31.29
C PHE A 679 -8.01 -15.95 -31.93
N THR A 680 -7.64 -16.37 -33.14
CA THR A 680 -8.23 -17.53 -33.83
C THR A 680 -7.21 -18.67 -33.90
N GLY A 681 -7.66 -19.92 -33.74
CA GLY A 681 -6.78 -21.10 -33.76
C GLY A 681 -6.35 -21.54 -32.37
N TRP A 682 -5.51 -22.58 -32.30
CA TRP A 682 -5.08 -23.19 -31.04
C TRP A 682 -3.95 -22.39 -30.37
N GLN A 683 -4.13 -22.04 -29.11
CA GLN A 683 -3.09 -21.54 -28.21
C GLN A 683 -3.23 -22.23 -26.86
N GLN A 684 -2.13 -22.38 -26.14
CA GLN A 684 -2.17 -22.88 -24.76
C GLN A 684 -2.48 -21.71 -23.84
N LEU A 685 -3.58 -21.80 -23.09
CA LEU A 685 -3.93 -20.84 -22.05
C LEU A 685 -3.46 -21.36 -20.69
N THR A 686 -2.96 -20.46 -19.86
CA THR A 686 -2.52 -20.74 -18.48
C THR A 686 -3.53 -20.17 -17.49
N PHE A 687 -3.86 -20.97 -16.49
CA PHE A 687 -4.80 -20.70 -15.41
C PHE A 687 -4.02 -20.78 -14.09
N PRO A 688 -3.53 -19.65 -13.55
CA PRO A 688 -2.76 -19.66 -12.31
C PRO A 688 -3.63 -20.11 -11.13
N VAL A 689 -3.05 -20.92 -10.23
CA VAL A 689 -3.68 -21.30 -8.95
C VAL A 689 -3.22 -20.28 -7.89
N PRO A 690 -4.12 -19.65 -7.12
CA PRO A 690 -3.74 -18.69 -6.09
C PRO A 690 -2.82 -19.31 -5.02
N ALA A 691 -1.86 -18.53 -4.53
CA ALA A 691 -1.04 -18.90 -3.37
C ALA A 691 -1.94 -19.15 -2.13
N GLY A 692 -1.52 -20.05 -1.24
CA GLY A 692 -2.32 -20.44 -0.06
C GLY A 692 -3.48 -21.40 -0.35
N THR A 693 -3.70 -21.81 -1.60
CA THR A 693 -4.74 -22.80 -1.95
C THR A 693 -4.47 -24.14 -1.25
N GLU A 694 -5.49 -24.68 -0.57
CA GLU A 694 -5.41 -26.03 0.00
C GLU A 694 -5.55 -27.12 -1.07
N TYR A 695 -4.78 -28.19 -0.91
CA TYR A 695 -4.72 -29.32 -1.83
C TYR A 695 -5.15 -30.62 -1.13
N PRO A 696 -5.71 -31.61 -1.85
CA PRO A 696 -5.77 -31.72 -3.31
C PRO A 696 -6.98 -31.02 -3.95
N LEU A 697 -6.76 -30.44 -5.14
CA LEU A 697 -7.81 -29.83 -5.94
C LEU A 697 -8.58 -30.87 -6.76
N ARG A 698 -9.90 -30.69 -6.93
CA ARG A 698 -10.75 -31.53 -7.79
C ARG A 698 -11.30 -30.73 -8.96
N PHE A 699 -11.00 -31.13 -10.18
CA PHE A 699 -11.48 -30.45 -11.38
C PHE A 699 -13.00 -30.53 -11.50
N ARG A 700 -13.66 -29.39 -11.74
CA ARG A 700 -15.10 -29.28 -11.89
C ARG A 700 -15.50 -29.06 -13.35
N ASP A 701 -15.04 -27.98 -13.97
CA ASP A 701 -15.35 -27.64 -15.37
C ASP A 701 -14.40 -26.59 -15.96
N ILE A 702 -14.35 -26.55 -17.29
CA ILE A 702 -13.77 -25.45 -18.08
C ILE A 702 -14.90 -24.82 -18.89
N TYR A 703 -14.95 -23.49 -18.98
CA TYR A 703 -16.11 -22.81 -19.53
C TYR A 703 -15.77 -21.50 -20.23
N ALA A 704 -16.64 -21.16 -21.18
CA ALA A 704 -16.65 -19.88 -21.88
C ALA A 704 -17.70 -18.97 -21.23
N VAL A 705 -17.38 -17.69 -21.04
CA VAL A 705 -18.29 -16.69 -20.46
C VAL A 705 -18.19 -15.35 -21.19
N GLU A 706 -19.35 -14.71 -21.38
CA GLU A 706 -19.46 -13.31 -21.80
C GLU A 706 -20.16 -12.54 -20.68
N ALA A 707 -19.41 -11.65 -20.03
CA ALA A 707 -19.86 -10.87 -18.89
C ALA A 707 -20.73 -9.67 -19.31
N SER A 708 -20.49 -9.11 -20.49
CA SER A 708 -21.16 -7.91 -20.98
C SER A 708 -22.48 -8.24 -21.68
N GLY A 709 -23.59 -7.79 -21.08
CA GLY A 709 -24.92 -7.88 -21.71
C GLY A 709 -25.07 -7.04 -22.99
N ALA A 710 -24.13 -6.14 -23.28
CA ALA A 710 -24.15 -5.30 -24.50
C ALA A 710 -23.55 -6.02 -25.72
N ARG A 711 -22.76 -7.08 -25.50
CA ARG A 711 -22.17 -7.89 -26.57
C ARG A 711 -23.11 -9.03 -26.91
N SER A 712 -23.29 -9.35 -28.20
CA SER A 712 -24.25 -10.36 -28.66
C SER A 712 -23.70 -11.10 -29.87
N TYR A 713 -23.45 -12.41 -29.72
CA TYR A 713 -22.87 -13.23 -30.77
C TYR A 713 -23.14 -14.72 -30.52
N ASN A 714 -22.97 -15.53 -31.58
CA ASN A 714 -22.81 -16.97 -31.49
C ASN A 714 -21.32 -17.28 -31.65
N GLY A 715 -20.79 -18.17 -30.82
CA GLY A 715 -19.38 -18.52 -30.81
C GLY A 715 -19.15 -20.02 -30.75
N GLU A 716 -17.91 -20.41 -30.99
CA GLU A 716 -17.44 -21.76 -30.74
C GLU A 716 -16.03 -21.71 -30.16
N THR A 717 -15.73 -22.56 -29.19
CA THR A 717 -14.36 -22.77 -28.72
C THR A 717 -14.11 -24.26 -28.59
N SER A 718 -12.85 -24.66 -28.66
CA SER A 718 -12.48 -26.05 -28.43
C SER A 718 -11.41 -26.14 -27.36
N PHE A 719 -11.44 -27.22 -26.59
CA PHE A 719 -10.47 -27.52 -25.55
C PHE A 719 -9.78 -28.85 -25.86
N SER A 720 -8.48 -28.94 -25.60
CA SER A 720 -7.67 -30.15 -25.71
C SER A 720 -6.59 -30.09 -24.61
N ASP A 721 -6.09 -31.25 -24.19
CA ASP A 721 -5.06 -31.44 -23.16
C ASP A 721 -5.08 -30.41 -22.01
N ILE A 722 -5.79 -30.74 -20.93
CA ILE A 722 -5.59 -30.06 -19.65
C ILE A 722 -4.37 -30.69 -18.98
N THR A 723 -3.36 -29.87 -18.72
CA THR A 723 -2.14 -30.25 -17.98
C THR A 723 -2.04 -29.41 -16.72
N VAL A 724 -1.33 -29.91 -15.72
CA VAL A 724 -0.99 -29.16 -14.52
C VAL A 724 0.52 -29.06 -14.37
N GLU A 725 1.02 -27.92 -13.94
CA GLU A 725 2.42 -27.76 -13.55
C GLU A 725 2.55 -27.94 -12.05
N ILE A 726 3.15 -29.05 -11.64
CA ILE A 726 3.38 -29.37 -10.23
C ILE A 726 4.85 -29.18 -9.89
N ALA A 727 5.09 -28.53 -8.75
CA ALA A 727 6.38 -28.59 -8.09
C ALA A 727 6.61 -30.02 -7.54
N PRO A 728 7.88 -30.43 -7.35
CA PRO A 728 8.21 -31.60 -6.54
C PRO A 728 7.56 -31.52 -5.15
N ASP A 729 7.12 -32.67 -4.64
CA ASP A 729 6.39 -32.76 -3.38
C ASP A 729 7.23 -32.21 -2.21
N VAL A 730 6.62 -31.39 -1.36
CA VAL A 730 7.23 -30.82 -0.15
C VAL A 730 6.16 -30.65 0.91
N GLU A 731 6.48 -31.08 2.13
CA GLU A 731 5.62 -30.81 3.28
C GLU A 731 5.79 -29.34 3.67
N LEU A 732 4.70 -28.58 3.60
CA LEU A 732 4.72 -27.20 4.06
C LEU A 732 4.92 -27.17 5.57
N PRO A 733 5.71 -26.22 6.09
CA PRO A 733 5.83 -26.04 7.53
C PRO A 733 4.45 -25.72 8.12
N ALA A 734 4.12 -26.34 9.25
CA ALA A 734 2.93 -25.99 9.98
C ALA A 734 3.04 -24.53 10.45
N SER A 735 2.12 -23.68 10.01
CA SER A 735 2.00 -22.33 10.55
C SER A 735 1.51 -22.42 11.99
N GLN A 736 2.35 -22.04 12.95
CA GLN A 736 1.91 -21.91 14.33
C GLN A 736 1.16 -20.58 14.47
N ARG A 737 -0.12 -20.64 14.87
CA ARG A 737 -0.90 -19.45 15.19
C ARG A 737 -0.30 -18.79 16.43
N PHE A 738 -0.13 -17.48 16.37
CA PHE A 738 0.35 -16.71 17.51
C PHE A 738 -0.82 -16.50 18.47
N GLU A 739 -0.69 -16.99 19.70
CA GLU A 739 -1.69 -16.79 20.74
C GLU A 739 -1.47 -15.40 21.35
N ASP A 740 -2.18 -14.41 20.82
CA ASP A 740 -2.08 -13.04 21.32
C ASP A 740 -2.56 -12.95 22.77
N PRO A 741 -1.77 -12.33 23.68
CA PRO A 741 -2.07 -12.28 25.10
C PRO A 741 -3.28 -11.41 25.45
N VAL A 742 -3.77 -10.57 24.52
CA VAL A 742 -5.01 -9.81 24.74
C VAL A 742 -6.17 -10.77 25.02
N ILE A 743 -6.18 -11.97 24.42
CA ILE A 743 -7.15 -13.01 24.76
C ILE A 743 -6.71 -13.74 26.02
N VAL A 744 -7.54 -13.63 27.06
CA VAL A 744 -7.28 -14.28 28.34
C VAL A 744 -7.57 -15.78 28.21
N THR A 745 -6.53 -16.61 28.24
CA THR A 745 -6.69 -18.08 28.19
C THR A 745 -7.08 -18.69 29.53
N ASN A 746 -6.53 -18.15 30.63
CA ASN A 746 -6.83 -18.57 31.99
C ASN A 746 -7.12 -17.37 32.91
N GLY A 747 -8.39 -17.05 33.12
CA GLY A 747 -8.84 -15.88 33.89
C GLY A 747 -10.23 -15.43 33.43
N THR A 748 -10.69 -14.29 33.95
CA THR A 748 -11.90 -13.60 33.51
C THR A 748 -11.65 -12.10 33.45
N ALA A 749 -12.47 -11.38 32.70
CA ALA A 749 -12.47 -9.92 32.64
C ALA A 749 -13.33 -9.27 33.75
N ASP A 750 -13.77 -10.05 34.74
CA ASP A 750 -14.75 -9.61 35.75
C ASP A 750 -14.22 -8.49 36.67
N ASP A 751 -12.91 -8.44 36.88
CA ASP A 751 -12.25 -7.46 37.74
C ASP A 751 -11.86 -6.17 36.98
N ALA A 752 -12.16 -6.07 35.68
CA ALA A 752 -11.84 -4.89 34.88
C ALA A 752 -12.64 -3.65 35.32
N GLY A 753 -12.02 -2.48 35.24
CA GLY A 753 -12.65 -1.20 35.60
C GLY A 753 -13.81 -0.80 34.68
N GLN A 754 -13.84 -1.35 33.46
CA GLN A 754 -14.93 -1.22 32.51
C GLN A 754 -15.09 -2.50 31.68
N ARG A 755 -16.32 -2.88 31.36
CA ARG A 755 -16.65 -4.12 30.65
C ARG A 755 -17.58 -3.87 29.47
N ILE A 756 -17.16 -4.25 28.26
CA ILE A 756 -17.94 -4.07 27.03
C ILE A 756 -18.21 -5.43 26.40
N ALA A 757 -19.48 -5.80 26.24
CA ALA A 757 -19.86 -7.04 25.58
C ALA A 757 -19.94 -6.86 24.06
N VAL A 758 -19.47 -7.85 23.30
CA VAL A 758 -19.48 -7.86 21.83
C VAL A 758 -20.15 -9.13 21.33
N MET A 759 -21.15 -8.96 20.47
CA MET A 759 -21.77 -10.06 19.72
C MET A 759 -21.83 -9.73 18.23
N SER A 760 -21.81 -10.75 17.36
CA SER A 760 -21.91 -10.55 15.91
C SER A 760 -22.50 -11.79 15.21
N ASP A 761 -22.79 -11.68 13.91
CA ASP A 761 -22.97 -12.84 13.03
C ASP A 761 -24.03 -13.84 13.53
N SER A 762 -25.22 -13.32 13.79
CA SER A 762 -26.40 -14.17 14.05
C SER A 762 -27.11 -14.54 12.75
N GLN A 763 -27.25 -13.60 11.81
CA GLN A 763 -27.85 -13.81 10.49
C GLN A 763 -29.22 -14.50 10.51
N PHE A 764 -30.17 -13.97 11.29
CA PHE A 764 -31.55 -14.47 11.22
C PHE A 764 -32.38 -13.75 10.14
N VAL A 765 -33.45 -14.42 9.69
CA VAL A 765 -34.43 -13.86 8.73
C VAL A 765 -35.80 -13.67 9.37
N GLY A 766 -36.42 -12.53 9.10
CA GLY A 766 -37.74 -12.10 9.59
C GLY A 766 -38.88 -13.02 9.17
N ARG A 767 -38.74 -13.71 8.03
CA ARG A 767 -39.72 -14.72 7.57
C ARG A 767 -39.73 -16.01 8.40
N ASN A 768 -38.73 -16.24 9.25
CA ASN A 768 -38.64 -17.43 10.10
C ASN A 768 -38.28 -17.05 11.56
N PRO A 769 -39.18 -16.35 12.26
CA PRO A 769 -38.90 -15.77 13.58
C PRO A 769 -38.72 -16.81 14.70
N ASP A 770 -39.15 -18.05 14.49
CA ASP A 770 -39.05 -19.15 15.46
C ASP A 770 -37.90 -20.11 15.14
N SER A 771 -36.91 -19.67 14.35
CA SER A 771 -35.77 -20.49 13.95
C SER A 771 -34.77 -20.74 15.09
N ASP A 772 -33.99 -21.82 14.96
CA ASP A 772 -32.91 -22.14 15.91
C ASP A 772 -31.86 -21.01 15.99
N ILE A 773 -31.65 -20.27 14.89
CA ILE A 773 -30.75 -19.12 14.83
C ILE A 773 -31.28 -17.96 15.70
N VAL A 774 -32.57 -17.65 15.63
CA VAL A 774 -33.18 -16.62 16.51
C VAL A 774 -33.12 -17.07 17.97
N ALA A 775 -33.35 -18.36 18.25
CA ALA A 775 -33.22 -18.90 19.59
C ALA A 775 -31.77 -18.79 20.12
N ALA A 776 -30.77 -19.02 19.28
CA ALA A 776 -29.36 -18.86 19.61
C ALA A 776 -29.02 -17.39 19.89
N ALA A 777 -29.43 -16.45 19.03
CA ALA A 777 -29.21 -15.02 19.24
C ALA A 777 -29.82 -14.52 20.56
N ARG A 778 -31.06 -14.95 20.88
CA ARG A 778 -31.73 -14.63 22.15
C ARG A 778 -31.00 -15.24 23.35
N ARG A 779 -30.46 -16.45 23.23
CA ARG A 779 -29.65 -17.06 24.28
C ARG A 779 -28.42 -16.20 24.55
N THR A 780 -27.66 -15.82 23.53
CA THR A 780 -26.46 -15.00 23.67
C THR A 780 -26.78 -13.65 24.32
N LEU A 781 -27.86 -12.98 23.90
CA LEU A 781 -28.32 -11.73 24.54
C LEU A 781 -28.62 -11.92 26.02
N ARG A 782 -29.26 -13.03 26.42
CA ARG A 782 -29.52 -13.32 27.85
C ARG A 782 -28.26 -13.61 28.65
N GLU A 783 -27.28 -14.27 28.04
CA GLU A 783 -25.96 -14.47 28.65
C GLU A 783 -25.28 -13.11 28.89
N ILE A 784 -25.28 -12.23 27.89
CA ILE A 784 -24.74 -10.86 28.01
C ILE A 784 -25.47 -10.05 29.09
N VAL A 785 -26.80 -10.08 29.10
CA VAL A 785 -27.59 -9.36 30.11
C VAL A 785 -27.30 -9.87 31.52
N ALA A 786 -27.00 -11.16 31.69
CA ALA A 786 -26.66 -11.71 33.00
C ALA A 786 -25.29 -11.22 33.52
N GLU A 787 -24.40 -10.78 32.64
CA GLU A 787 -23.07 -10.25 32.98
C GLU A 787 -23.08 -8.76 33.34
N ASP A 788 -24.17 -8.06 33.02
CA ASP A 788 -24.40 -6.64 33.32
C ASP A 788 -23.21 -5.75 32.89
N PRO A 789 -22.82 -5.75 31.60
CA PRO A 789 -21.70 -4.95 31.09
C PRO A 789 -22.02 -3.45 31.11
N ASP A 790 -20.98 -2.61 30.98
CA ASP A 790 -21.12 -1.16 30.85
C ASP A 790 -21.63 -0.73 29.46
N ALA A 791 -21.43 -1.56 28.44
CA ALA A 791 -22.03 -1.38 27.11
C ALA A 791 -22.12 -2.71 26.34
N LEU A 792 -23.00 -2.74 25.33
CA LEU A 792 -23.10 -3.83 24.35
C LEU A 792 -22.87 -3.31 22.93
N VAL A 793 -21.96 -3.92 22.17
CA VAL A 793 -21.81 -3.69 20.73
C VAL A 793 -22.25 -4.93 19.95
N ILE A 794 -23.24 -4.74 19.08
CA ILE A 794 -23.66 -5.71 18.07
C ILE A 794 -22.86 -5.40 16.81
N ASN A 795 -21.78 -6.12 16.57
CA ASN A 795 -20.83 -5.84 15.50
C ASN A 795 -21.24 -6.53 14.18
N GLY A 796 -22.38 -6.12 13.62
CA GLY A 796 -22.85 -6.53 12.29
C GLY A 796 -23.44 -7.93 12.19
N ASP A 797 -24.09 -8.15 11.03
CA ASP A 797 -24.69 -9.41 10.61
C ASP A 797 -25.67 -10.00 11.64
N LEU A 798 -26.51 -9.15 12.26
CA LEU A 798 -27.60 -9.65 13.10
C LEU A 798 -28.72 -10.23 12.21
N VAL A 799 -28.98 -9.58 11.07
CA VAL A 799 -29.91 -10.05 10.04
C VAL A 799 -29.16 -10.67 8.86
N ASP A 800 -29.86 -11.36 7.97
CA ASP A 800 -29.25 -12.07 6.83
C ASP A 800 -29.46 -11.39 5.46
N GLU A 801 -30.63 -10.80 5.20
CA GLU A 801 -31.02 -10.39 3.83
C GLU A 801 -31.39 -8.90 3.68
N ALA A 802 -31.08 -8.08 4.69
CA ALA A 802 -31.40 -6.65 4.71
C ALA A 802 -32.86 -6.30 4.34
N ALA A 803 -33.81 -7.24 4.48
CA ALA A 803 -35.20 -6.99 4.18
C ALA A 803 -35.83 -6.21 5.35
N PRO A 804 -36.81 -5.30 5.10
CA PRO A 804 -37.46 -4.58 6.18
C PRO A 804 -38.04 -5.48 7.28
N ILE A 805 -38.56 -6.66 6.91
CA ILE A 805 -39.09 -7.64 7.87
C ILE A 805 -38.00 -8.25 8.78
N ASP A 806 -36.76 -8.31 8.31
CA ASP A 806 -35.64 -8.81 9.11
C ASP A 806 -35.27 -7.79 10.17
N PHE A 807 -35.25 -6.50 9.81
CA PHE A 807 -35.03 -5.39 10.75
C PHE A 807 -36.18 -5.24 11.75
N ASP A 808 -37.44 -5.42 11.33
CA ASP A 808 -38.59 -5.47 12.25
C ASP A 808 -38.43 -6.59 13.30
N LEU A 809 -37.92 -7.75 12.88
CA LEU A 809 -37.65 -8.87 13.78
C LEU A 809 -36.47 -8.54 14.70
N ALA A 810 -35.38 -7.98 14.17
CA ALA A 810 -34.22 -7.58 14.95
C ALA A 810 -34.60 -6.58 16.05
N ARG A 811 -35.36 -5.54 15.70
CA ARG A 811 -35.92 -4.58 16.66
C ARG A 811 -36.68 -5.29 17.77
N ARG A 812 -37.60 -6.20 17.42
CA ARG A 812 -38.40 -6.94 18.40
C ARG A 812 -37.53 -7.80 19.32
N VAL A 813 -36.57 -8.54 18.77
CA VAL A 813 -35.66 -9.38 19.57
C VAL A 813 -34.89 -8.52 20.57
N LEU A 814 -34.33 -7.38 20.13
CA LEU A 814 -33.56 -6.48 20.99
C LEU A 814 -34.45 -5.81 22.05
N ASP A 815 -35.63 -5.31 21.67
CA ASP A 815 -36.58 -4.69 22.61
C ASP A 815 -37.05 -5.67 23.69
N GLU A 816 -37.15 -6.97 23.38
CA GLU A 816 -37.57 -8.01 24.32
C GLU A 816 -36.44 -8.49 25.23
N GLU A 817 -35.26 -8.80 24.68
CA GLU A 817 -34.15 -9.38 25.45
C GLU A 817 -33.36 -8.32 26.22
N LEU A 818 -33.29 -7.07 25.72
CA LEU A 818 -32.65 -5.95 26.42
C LEU A 818 -33.66 -5.12 27.23
N ALA A 819 -34.86 -5.65 27.46
CA ALA A 819 -35.88 -4.97 28.24
C ALA A 819 -35.43 -4.75 29.69
N GLY A 820 -35.27 -3.48 30.08
CA GLY A 820 -34.97 -3.11 31.46
C GLY A 820 -33.50 -3.18 31.86
N VAL A 821 -32.59 -3.26 30.89
CA VAL A 821 -31.16 -3.01 31.13
C VAL A 821 -30.90 -1.50 31.18
N ASP A 822 -29.89 -1.09 31.97
CA ASP A 822 -29.51 0.31 32.13
C ASP A 822 -28.26 0.69 31.29
N PHE A 823 -27.56 -0.31 30.72
CA PHE A 823 -26.39 -0.08 29.87
C PHE A 823 -26.78 0.29 28.42
N PRO A 824 -26.02 1.18 27.74
CA PRO A 824 -26.22 1.49 26.33
C PRO A 824 -25.83 0.32 25.43
N TRP A 825 -26.42 0.28 24.23
CA TRP A 825 -26.03 -0.66 23.19
C TRP A 825 -25.98 0.00 21.81
N TYR A 826 -25.07 -0.49 20.97
CA TYR A 826 -24.79 0.03 19.63
C TYR A 826 -24.88 -1.09 18.61
N TYR A 827 -25.44 -0.81 17.44
CA TYR A 827 -25.52 -1.77 16.35
C TYR A 827 -24.75 -1.25 15.15
N VAL A 828 -23.61 -1.88 14.86
CA VAL A 828 -22.76 -1.61 13.71
C VAL A 828 -23.28 -2.42 12.52
N PRO A 829 -23.48 -1.84 11.32
CA PRO A 829 -23.94 -2.62 10.16
C PRO A 829 -22.81 -3.47 9.57
N GLY A 830 -23.10 -4.74 9.32
CA GLY A 830 -22.31 -5.68 8.53
C GLY A 830 -22.81 -5.79 7.08
N ASN A 831 -22.17 -6.65 6.30
CA ASN A 831 -22.52 -6.82 4.89
C ASN A 831 -23.91 -7.44 4.72
N HIS A 832 -24.42 -8.20 5.69
CA HIS A 832 -25.79 -8.72 5.63
C HIS A 832 -26.87 -7.68 5.92
N GLU A 833 -26.51 -6.52 6.48
CA GLU A 833 -27.41 -5.36 6.58
C GLU A 833 -27.56 -4.59 5.25
N VAL A 834 -26.79 -4.96 4.22
CA VAL A 834 -26.93 -4.49 2.83
C VAL A 834 -27.09 -5.63 1.81
N GLN A 835 -27.13 -6.88 2.27
CA GLN A 835 -27.22 -8.06 1.41
C GLN A 835 -28.64 -8.22 0.87
N GLY A 836 -28.91 -7.67 -0.30
CA GLY A 836 -30.22 -7.80 -0.96
C GLY A 836 -31.19 -6.65 -0.68
N GLY A 837 -30.81 -5.69 0.15
CA GLY A 837 -31.55 -4.47 0.44
C GLY A 837 -30.63 -3.25 0.58
N PRO A 838 -31.14 -2.02 0.42
CA PRO A 838 -30.34 -0.81 0.64
C PRO A 838 -30.07 -0.61 2.14
N ILE A 839 -28.90 -0.03 2.48
CA ILE A 839 -28.56 0.40 3.86
C ILE A 839 -29.61 1.33 4.47
N GLY A 840 -30.41 2.02 3.63
CA GLY A 840 -31.53 2.84 4.08
C GLY A 840 -32.58 2.09 4.91
N ASN A 841 -32.71 0.77 4.75
CA ASN A 841 -33.60 -0.04 5.58
C ASN A 841 -33.09 -0.13 7.02
N PHE A 842 -31.79 -0.38 7.20
CA PHE A 842 -31.12 -0.34 8.49
C PHE A 842 -31.28 1.06 9.12
N ILE A 843 -30.98 2.11 8.36
CA ILE A 843 -31.02 3.49 8.87
C ILE A 843 -32.42 3.89 9.33
N ALA A 844 -33.46 3.44 8.62
CA ALA A 844 -34.85 3.72 8.99
C ALA A 844 -35.23 3.11 10.35
N GLU A 845 -34.65 1.96 10.71
CA GLU A 845 -35.01 1.21 11.92
C GLU A 845 -34.05 1.45 13.09
N PHE A 846 -32.76 1.64 12.83
CA PHE A 846 -31.69 1.73 13.84
C PHE A 846 -30.98 3.08 13.88
N GLY A 847 -31.12 3.93 12.86
CA GLY A 847 -30.55 5.28 12.83
C GLY A 847 -29.20 5.36 12.11
N ALA A 848 -28.28 6.15 12.65
CA ALA A 848 -26.97 6.35 12.02
C ALA A 848 -26.18 5.03 11.95
N THR A 849 -25.33 4.90 10.94
CA THR A 849 -24.44 3.73 10.77
C THR A 849 -23.10 3.89 11.47
N GLN A 850 -22.87 5.06 12.09
CA GLN A 850 -21.61 5.49 12.70
C GLN A 850 -21.92 6.27 13.96
N HIS A 851 -21.08 6.10 14.97
CA HIS A 851 -21.20 6.71 16.29
C HIS A 851 -19.82 6.96 16.86
N THR A 852 -19.63 8.12 17.49
CA THR A 852 -18.50 8.41 18.37
C THR A 852 -19.09 8.71 19.74
N VAL A 853 -18.77 7.90 20.74
CA VAL A 853 -19.38 7.98 22.08
C VAL A 853 -18.34 7.79 23.17
N ASP A 854 -18.40 8.62 24.19
CA ASP A 854 -17.54 8.55 25.35
C ASP A 854 -18.23 7.77 26.47
N LEU A 855 -17.54 6.75 27.00
CA LEU A 855 -17.98 5.94 28.13
C LEU A 855 -17.12 6.25 29.37
N PRO A 856 -17.54 7.20 30.22
CA PRO A 856 -16.77 7.59 31.39
C PRO A 856 -16.85 6.55 32.51
N THR A 857 -15.76 6.40 33.27
CA THR A 857 -15.66 5.70 34.55
C THR A 857 -15.16 6.65 35.64
N ASP A 858 -14.96 6.15 36.86
CA ASP A 858 -14.34 6.93 37.93
C ASP A 858 -12.84 7.21 37.67
N ASP A 859 -12.19 6.42 36.81
CA ASP A 859 -10.74 6.41 36.60
C ASP A 859 -10.30 6.82 35.18
N GLY A 860 -11.23 7.17 34.29
CA GLY A 860 -10.93 7.63 32.93
C GLY A 860 -12.13 7.55 32.00
N THR A 861 -11.95 7.88 30.72
CA THR A 861 -12.99 7.76 29.69
C THR A 861 -12.47 6.99 28.49
N THR A 862 -13.20 5.96 28.09
CA THR A 862 -12.96 5.24 26.83
C THR A 862 -13.84 5.84 25.74
N ARG A 863 -13.24 6.24 24.62
CA ARG A 863 -13.98 6.66 23.43
C ARG A 863 -14.25 5.48 22.50
N ILE A 864 -15.52 5.18 22.26
CA ILE A 864 -15.96 4.21 21.25
C ILE A 864 -16.19 4.92 19.92
N ILE A 865 -15.64 4.37 18.84
CA ILE A 865 -15.88 4.82 17.47
C ILE A 865 -16.39 3.64 16.64
N THR A 866 -17.55 3.76 15.99
CA THR A 866 -18.08 2.71 15.11
C THR A 866 -18.06 3.14 13.65
N LEU A 867 -17.53 2.29 12.76
CA LEU A 867 -17.41 2.53 11.33
C LEU A 867 -18.36 1.61 10.53
N ASN A 868 -18.84 2.12 9.40
CA ASN A 868 -19.66 1.39 8.45
C ASN A 868 -18.77 0.75 7.38
N SER A 869 -18.42 -0.52 7.58
CA SER A 869 -17.71 -1.35 6.60
C SER A 869 -18.64 -2.30 5.84
N ALA A 870 -19.97 -2.15 5.90
CA ALA A 870 -20.95 -3.09 5.30
C ALA A 870 -20.73 -3.37 3.80
N PHE A 871 -20.03 -2.50 3.09
CA PHE A 871 -19.72 -2.64 1.66
C PHE A 871 -18.36 -3.30 1.38
N GLY A 872 -17.69 -3.86 2.40
CA GLY A 872 -16.36 -4.45 2.33
C GLY A 872 -15.22 -3.43 2.25
N THR A 873 -15.53 -2.13 2.27
CA THR A 873 -14.59 -0.99 2.31
C THR A 873 -15.17 0.10 3.19
N LEU A 874 -14.31 0.92 3.80
CA LEU A 874 -14.70 2.11 4.54
C LEU A 874 -15.25 3.19 3.61
N ARG A 875 -14.60 3.45 2.48
CA ARG A 875 -15.12 4.44 1.52
C ARG A 875 -16.50 4.05 0.98
N GLY A 876 -16.79 2.75 0.87
CA GLY A 876 -18.12 2.26 0.51
C GLY A 876 -19.23 2.71 1.48
N GLY A 877 -18.93 2.88 2.77
CA GLY A 877 -19.83 3.47 3.77
C GLY A 877 -19.87 5.01 3.75
N GLY A 878 -19.08 5.65 2.90
CA GLY A 878 -19.02 7.10 2.67
C GLY A 878 -17.76 7.75 3.25
N PHE A 879 -17.13 8.64 2.49
CA PHE A 879 -15.88 9.32 2.87
C PHE A 879 -15.98 10.10 4.19
N ALA A 880 -17.14 10.69 4.50
CA ALA A 880 -17.35 11.49 5.71
C ALA A 880 -16.97 10.74 7.00
N GLN A 881 -17.08 9.42 7.02
CA GLN A 881 -16.72 8.61 8.19
C GLN A 881 -15.22 8.55 8.46
N LEU A 882 -14.41 8.62 7.41
CA LEU A 882 -12.96 8.60 7.51
C LEU A 882 -12.44 9.94 8.03
N ALA A 883 -13.01 11.03 7.53
CA ALA A 883 -12.77 12.37 8.06
C ALA A 883 -13.18 12.47 9.53
N GLU A 884 -14.32 11.89 9.90
CA GLU A 884 -14.80 11.83 11.27
C GLU A 884 -13.90 10.97 12.18
N LEU A 885 -13.42 9.82 11.69
CA LEU A 885 -12.47 8.97 12.42
C LEU A 885 -11.18 9.75 12.74
N ARG A 886 -10.55 10.39 11.74
CA ARG A 886 -9.34 11.18 11.96
C ARG A 886 -9.57 12.27 13.00
N ARG A 887 -10.67 13.02 12.85
CA ARG A 887 -11.06 14.07 13.80
C ARG A 887 -11.26 13.50 15.22
N ALA A 888 -11.92 12.36 15.36
CA ALA A 888 -12.20 11.76 16.66
C ALA A 888 -10.93 11.27 17.37
N LEU A 889 -9.94 10.76 16.62
CA LEU A 889 -8.62 10.40 17.14
C LEU A 889 -7.84 11.66 17.58
N ASP A 890 -7.82 12.72 16.76
CA ASP A 890 -7.15 13.98 17.10
C ASP A 890 -7.76 14.61 18.38
N GLU A 891 -9.09 14.58 18.50
CA GLU A 891 -9.79 15.06 19.68
C GLU A 891 -9.53 14.19 20.91
N ALA A 892 -9.47 12.87 20.74
CA ALA A 892 -9.13 11.96 21.82
C ALA A 892 -7.70 12.18 22.31
N ALA A 893 -6.74 12.43 21.39
CA ALA A 893 -5.35 12.70 21.75
C ALA A 893 -5.25 14.00 22.58
N ALA A 894 -5.97 15.04 22.16
CA ALA A 894 -5.96 16.34 22.83
C ALA A 894 -6.72 16.40 24.17
N ASP A 895 -7.68 15.50 24.41
CA ASP A 895 -8.54 15.53 25.60
C ASP A 895 -7.98 14.67 26.76
N PRO A 896 -7.52 15.27 27.88
CA PRO A 896 -6.93 14.51 28.99
C PRO A 896 -7.92 13.63 29.76
N GLU A 897 -9.24 13.77 29.57
CA GLU A 897 -10.23 12.87 30.18
C GLU A 897 -10.33 11.53 29.43
N ILE A 898 -9.95 11.51 28.14
CA ILE A 898 -9.89 10.29 27.33
C ILE A 898 -8.57 9.57 27.62
N THR A 899 -8.67 8.30 28.03
CA THR A 899 -7.53 7.43 28.33
C THR A 899 -7.29 6.36 27.27
N GLY A 900 -8.25 6.16 26.35
CA GLY A 900 -8.04 5.32 25.18
C GLY A 900 -9.23 5.27 24.23
N VAL A 901 -9.03 4.63 23.07
CA VAL A 901 -9.99 4.60 21.95
C VAL A 901 -10.25 3.17 21.50
N LEU A 902 -11.53 2.82 21.35
CA LEU A 902 -11.96 1.49 20.89
C LEU A 902 -12.75 1.63 19.59
N VAL A 903 -12.19 1.12 18.50
CA VAL A 903 -12.78 1.20 17.15
C VAL A 903 -13.49 -0.11 16.79
N PHE A 904 -14.75 -0.01 16.36
CA PHE A 904 -15.54 -1.14 15.89
C PHE A 904 -15.89 -1.00 14.42
N GLN A 905 -15.74 -2.07 13.66
CA GLN A 905 -16.39 -2.23 12.36
C GLN A 905 -16.65 -3.71 12.11
N HIS A 906 -17.54 -4.04 11.17
CA HIS A 906 -17.88 -5.45 10.94
C HIS A 906 -16.74 -6.24 10.26
N HIS A 907 -16.20 -5.77 9.13
CA HIS A 907 -15.08 -6.47 8.47
C HIS A 907 -13.77 -6.24 9.24
N PRO A 908 -13.04 -7.28 9.63
CA PRO A 908 -11.75 -7.14 10.26
C PRO A 908 -10.73 -6.57 9.28
N ILE A 909 -9.67 -5.97 9.80
CA ILE A 909 -8.56 -5.48 8.97
C ILE A 909 -7.90 -6.66 8.25
N ASP A 910 -7.64 -7.75 8.95
CA ASP A 910 -7.15 -9.01 8.40
C ASP A 910 -8.06 -10.17 8.80
N ASP A 911 -8.28 -11.07 7.84
CA ASP A 911 -8.99 -12.32 8.07
C ASP A 911 -7.94 -13.36 8.44
N PRO A 912 -8.00 -13.93 9.65
CA PRO A 912 -6.97 -14.84 10.13
C PRO A 912 -6.97 -16.19 9.42
N LEU A 913 -8.01 -16.47 8.63
CA LEU A 913 -8.07 -17.69 7.84
C LEU A 913 -7.21 -17.54 6.57
N PRO A 914 -6.56 -18.62 6.11
CA PRO A 914 -5.70 -18.59 4.91
C PRO A 914 -6.38 -18.05 3.64
N THR A 915 -7.70 -18.07 3.59
CA THR A 915 -8.46 -17.61 2.42
C THR A 915 -8.59 -16.10 2.30
N ALA A 916 -8.37 -15.35 3.38
CA ALA A 916 -8.42 -13.88 3.38
C ALA A 916 -9.72 -13.27 2.81
N ASN A 917 -10.84 -14.01 2.86
CA ASN A 917 -12.07 -13.63 2.14
C ASN A 917 -12.94 -12.63 2.89
N SER A 918 -12.72 -12.50 4.20
CA SER A 918 -13.61 -11.79 5.11
C SER A 918 -13.04 -10.44 5.57
N GLN A 919 -11.85 -10.06 5.10
CA GLN A 919 -11.20 -8.83 5.54
C GLN A 919 -11.65 -7.60 4.75
N LEU A 920 -11.21 -6.43 5.20
CA LEU A 920 -11.39 -5.18 4.47
C LEU A 920 -10.73 -5.31 3.08
N ALA A 921 -11.52 -5.11 2.04
CA ALA A 921 -11.12 -5.41 0.66
C ALA A 921 -10.07 -4.42 0.13
N ASP A 922 -10.09 -3.17 0.59
CA ASP A 922 -9.05 -2.20 0.29
C ASP A 922 -7.92 -2.31 1.34
N ARG A 923 -6.82 -2.96 0.95
CA ARG A 923 -5.64 -3.14 1.81
C ARG A 923 -4.97 -1.83 2.23
N ARG A 924 -5.22 -0.72 1.52
CA ARG A 924 -4.70 0.60 1.92
C ARG A 924 -5.55 1.24 3.00
N GLU A 925 -6.86 1.03 2.97
CA GLU A 925 -7.73 1.45 4.09
C GLU A 925 -7.36 0.69 5.37
N ALA A 926 -7.03 -0.60 5.23
CA ALA A 926 -6.50 -1.43 6.32
C ALA A 926 -5.19 -0.87 6.89
N ALA A 927 -4.17 -0.67 6.05
CA ALA A 927 -2.89 -0.11 6.47
C ALA A 927 -3.03 1.30 7.08
N MET A 928 -3.93 2.14 6.55
CA MET A 928 -4.24 3.45 7.11
C MET A 928 -4.84 3.35 8.51
N LEU A 929 -5.76 2.41 8.76
CA LEU A 929 -6.31 2.19 10.11
C LEU A 929 -5.24 1.70 11.08
N GLU A 930 -4.41 0.74 10.68
CA GLU A 930 -3.28 0.26 11.50
C GLU A 930 -2.35 1.41 11.87
N THR A 931 -1.94 2.19 10.87
CA THR A 931 -1.03 3.34 11.05
C THR A 931 -1.65 4.39 11.96
N TRP A 932 -2.90 4.81 11.72
CA TRP A 932 -3.53 5.84 12.54
C TRP A 932 -3.75 5.44 13.99
N LEU A 933 -4.03 4.16 14.27
CA LEU A 933 -4.15 3.69 15.64
C LEU A 933 -2.78 3.55 16.32
N GLY A 934 -1.76 3.06 15.60
CA GLY A 934 -0.40 2.99 16.10
C GLY A 934 0.19 4.38 16.39
N ASP A 935 0.03 5.33 15.47
CA ASP A 935 0.45 6.73 15.64
C ASP A 935 -0.30 7.39 16.79
N PHE A 936 -1.60 7.10 16.94
CA PHE A 936 -2.37 7.60 18.08
C PHE A 936 -1.75 7.15 19.41
N GLU A 937 -1.39 5.87 19.55
CA GLU A 937 -0.73 5.40 20.77
C GLU A 937 0.65 6.03 20.96
N ALA A 938 1.45 6.10 19.90
CA ALA A 938 2.82 6.60 19.96
C ALA A 938 2.89 8.10 20.26
N ASP A 939 1.98 8.91 19.70
CA ASP A 939 2.01 10.37 19.82
C ASP A 939 1.27 10.90 21.05
N SER A 940 0.28 10.15 21.55
CA SER A 940 -0.57 10.60 22.66
C SER A 940 -0.29 9.89 23.99
N ASP A 941 0.52 8.82 23.97
CA ASP A 941 0.75 7.88 25.08
C ASP A 941 -0.54 7.17 25.56
N LYS A 942 -1.65 7.24 24.81
CA LYS A 942 -2.94 6.63 25.16
C LYS A 942 -3.19 5.33 24.42
N SER A 943 -3.94 4.41 25.01
CA SER A 943 -4.19 3.11 24.37
C SER A 943 -5.25 3.16 23.27
N ALA A 944 -5.12 2.29 22.28
CA ALA A 944 -6.07 2.07 21.21
C ALA A 944 -6.32 0.58 20.98
N ALA A 945 -7.51 0.22 20.51
CA ALA A 945 -7.80 -1.13 20.06
C ALA A 945 -8.87 -1.15 18.98
N PHE A 946 -8.89 -2.23 18.22
CA PHE A 946 -9.82 -2.46 17.14
C PHE A 946 -10.57 -3.79 17.32
N VAL A 947 -11.87 -3.81 16.98
CA VAL A 947 -12.70 -5.00 17.04
C VAL A 947 -13.47 -5.19 15.72
N GLY A 948 -13.09 -6.25 15.01
CA GLY A 948 -13.72 -6.79 13.81
C GLY A 948 -14.65 -7.98 14.10
N ALA A 949 -15.31 -8.49 13.06
CA ALA A 949 -16.16 -9.68 13.10
C ALA A 949 -16.08 -10.44 11.75
N HIS A 950 -17.21 -10.84 11.15
CA HIS A 950 -17.36 -11.34 9.76
C HIS A 950 -16.68 -12.67 9.40
N ALA A 951 -15.40 -12.87 9.76
CA ALA A 951 -14.61 -14.07 9.46
C ALA A 951 -15.18 -15.35 10.08
N GLY A 952 -16.07 -15.21 11.07
CA GLY A 952 -16.79 -16.31 11.70
C GLY A 952 -15.93 -17.24 12.53
N VAL A 953 -14.81 -16.72 13.01
CA VAL A 953 -13.90 -17.32 13.98
C VAL A 953 -13.51 -16.29 15.03
N PHE A 954 -13.15 -16.74 16.23
CA PHE A 954 -12.53 -15.89 17.25
C PHE A 954 -11.02 -15.82 17.01
N ASP A 955 -10.46 -14.62 17.06
CA ASP A 955 -9.01 -14.38 16.97
C ASP A 955 -8.61 -13.04 17.61
N ALA A 956 -7.31 -12.84 17.82
CA ALA A 956 -6.70 -11.55 18.01
C ALA A 956 -5.26 -11.53 17.49
N THR A 957 -4.82 -10.37 17.04
CA THR A 957 -3.42 -10.07 16.75
C THR A 957 -3.12 -8.64 17.14
N SER A 958 -1.96 -8.38 17.72
CA SER A 958 -1.48 -7.03 18.00
C SER A 958 -0.53 -6.58 16.87
N VAL A 959 -0.64 -5.32 16.46
CA VAL A 959 0.23 -4.71 15.44
C VAL A 959 0.70 -3.37 15.99
N ASP A 960 2.02 -3.23 16.13
CA ASP A 960 2.65 -2.02 16.65
C ASP A 960 2.06 -1.53 18.01
N GLY A 961 1.68 -2.47 18.88
CA GLY A 961 1.11 -2.23 20.22
C GLY A 961 -0.41 -2.26 20.29
N VAL A 962 -1.08 -2.10 19.15
CA VAL A 962 -2.55 -1.99 19.09
C VAL A 962 -3.16 -3.39 18.93
N PRO A 963 -4.06 -3.84 19.83
CA PRO A 963 -4.78 -5.10 19.66
C PRO A 963 -5.88 -5.01 18.59
N PHE A 964 -5.88 -5.95 17.65
CA PHE A 964 -6.92 -6.17 16.63
C PHE A 964 -7.63 -7.49 16.91
N ILE A 965 -8.84 -7.40 17.46
CA ILE A 965 -9.65 -8.55 17.86
C ILE A 965 -10.66 -8.88 16.76
N VAL A 966 -10.86 -10.17 16.48
CA VAL A 966 -11.92 -10.67 15.60
C VAL A 966 -12.94 -11.43 16.46
N ASN A 967 -14.14 -10.86 16.59
CA ASN A 967 -15.25 -11.53 17.26
C ASN A 967 -15.87 -12.60 16.34
N GLY A 968 -16.04 -13.82 16.86
CA GLY A 968 -16.66 -14.92 16.13
C GLY A 968 -18.19 -14.92 16.20
N ASN A 969 -18.80 -16.00 15.71
CA ASN A 969 -20.26 -16.04 15.52
C ASN A 969 -21.04 -16.19 16.83
N SER A 970 -22.06 -15.35 17.03
CA SER A 970 -22.95 -15.43 18.19
C SER A 970 -24.24 -16.22 17.96
N GLY A 971 -24.62 -16.47 16.71
CA GLY A 971 -25.84 -17.22 16.39
C GLY A 971 -25.67 -18.22 15.25
N LYS A 972 -25.10 -17.80 14.12
CA LYS A 972 -24.90 -18.68 12.95
C LYS A 972 -23.78 -19.70 13.21
N ALA A 973 -23.76 -20.79 12.44
CA ALA A 973 -22.66 -21.76 12.53
C ALA A 973 -21.31 -21.10 12.15
N PRO A 974 -20.19 -21.45 12.81
CA PRO A 974 -18.86 -20.87 12.53
C PRO A 974 -18.40 -21.18 11.11
N ALA A 975 -17.47 -20.36 10.61
CA ALA A 975 -16.93 -20.46 9.25
C ALA A 975 -15.79 -21.49 9.13
N SER A 976 -15.10 -21.82 10.24
CA SER A 976 -14.01 -22.80 10.27
C SER A 976 -14.14 -23.82 11.42
N THR A 977 -13.10 -24.63 11.60
CA THR A 977 -12.98 -25.62 12.67
C THR A 977 -12.70 -24.95 14.03
N PRO A 978 -12.98 -25.62 15.16
CA PRO A 978 -12.65 -25.10 16.49
C PRO A 978 -11.16 -24.79 16.70
N ASP A 979 -10.25 -25.52 16.03
CA ASP A 979 -8.80 -25.28 16.14
C ASP A 979 -8.40 -23.92 15.54
N ASP A 980 -9.18 -23.43 14.56
CA ASP A 980 -9.02 -22.09 13.97
C ASP A 980 -9.88 -21.03 14.68
N GLY A 981 -10.43 -21.32 15.86
CA GLY A 981 -11.36 -20.41 16.56
C GLY A 981 -12.82 -20.48 16.06
N GLY A 982 -13.15 -21.48 15.24
CA GLY A 982 -14.50 -21.69 14.70
C GLY A 982 -15.45 -22.36 15.69
N PHE A 983 -16.09 -21.55 16.53
CA PHE A 983 -17.18 -21.96 17.42
C PHE A 983 -18.19 -20.82 17.61
N THR A 984 -19.27 -21.09 18.35
CA THR A 984 -20.29 -20.06 18.68
C THR A 984 -20.05 -19.49 20.07
N GLY A 985 -20.23 -18.18 20.25
CA GLY A 985 -19.98 -17.50 21.52
C GLY A 985 -20.10 -15.98 21.41
N TRP A 986 -19.46 -15.28 22.32
CA TRP A 986 -19.37 -13.83 22.33
C TRP A 986 -18.13 -13.39 23.11
N THR A 987 -17.72 -12.13 23.01
CA THR A 987 -16.51 -11.62 23.67
C THR A 987 -16.88 -10.58 24.72
N LEU A 988 -16.33 -10.69 25.92
CA LEU A 988 -16.36 -9.64 26.94
C LEU A 988 -15.01 -8.94 26.96
N LEU A 989 -14.98 -7.67 26.58
CA LEU A 989 -13.79 -6.84 26.65
C LEU A 989 -13.70 -6.24 28.06
N GLY A 990 -12.58 -6.47 28.75
CA GLY A 990 -12.24 -5.85 30.02
C GLY A 990 -11.23 -4.74 29.79
N LEU A 991 -11.60 -3.49 30.10
CA LEU A 991 -10.73 -2.33 30.00
C LEU A 991 -10.37 -1.81 31.40
N ASP A 992 -9.14 -1.34 31.56
CA ASP A 992 -8.69 -0.59 32.73
C ASP A 992 -8.32 0.85 32.35
N PRO A 993 -9.29 1.78 32.33
CA PRO A 993 -9.04 3.16 31.96
C PRO A 993 -7.96 3.86 32.80
N ALA A 994 -7.66 3.39 34.01
CA ALA A 994 -6.63 3.95 34.89
C ALA A 994 -5.21 3.70 34.34
N SER A 995 -5.04 2.60 33.61
CA SER A 995 -3.76 2.15 33.01
C SER A 995 -3.59 2.64 31.58
N GLY A 996 -4.45 3.55 31.10
CA GLY A 996 -4.45 4.04 29.72
C GLY A 996 -3.26 4.93 29.34
N ASP A 997 -2.17 4.90 30.10
CA ASP A 997 -0.86 5.43 29.74
C ASP A 997 0.07 4.25 29.46
N ARG A 998 0.63 4.20 28.24
CA ARG A 998 1.51 3.12 27.74
C ARG A 998 2.72 2.81 28.63
N GLY A 999 3.04 3.69 29.60
CA GLY A 999 4.15 3.52 30.54
C GLY A 999 3.93 2.57 31.73
N ASP A 1000 2.72 2.07 31.98
CA ASP A 1000 2.44 1.14 33.08
C ASP A 1000 2.43 -0.33 32.59
N ASP A 1001 3.11 -1.22 33.33
CA ASP A 1001 3.31 -2.65 33.01
C ASP A 1001 1.99 -3.50 32.97
N ASP A 1002 0.81 -2.88 33.08
CA ASP A 1002 -0.51 -3.53 33.14
C ASP A 1002 -1.31 -3.28 31.84
N ALA A 1003 -1.89 -4.34 31.26
CA ALA A 1003 -2.59 -4.25 29.97
C ALA A 1003 -3.91 -3.45 30.07
N TRP A 1004 -4.03 -2.38 29.28
CA TRP A 1004 -5.25 -1.55 29.19
C TRP A 1004 -6.49 -2.35 28.74
N LEU A 1005 -6.31 -3.30 27.82
CA LEU A 1005 -7.38 -4.14 27.26
C LEU A 1005 -7.11 -5.62 27.47
N THR A 1006 -8.16 -6.34 27.83
CA THR A 1006 -8.23 -7.81 27.80
C THR A 1006 -9.52 -8.26 27.10
N ALA A 1007 -9.48 -9.44 26.49
CA ALA A 1007 -10.60 -10.05 25.79
C ALA A 1007 -10.89 -11.43 26.40
N GLU A 1008 -12.07 -11.58 26.99
CA GLU A 1008 -12.60 -12.86 27.45
C GLU A 1008 -13.54 -13.44 26.39
N VAL A 1009 -13.07 -14.44 25.65
CA VAL A 1009 -13.84 -15.14 24.62
C VAL A 1009 -14.70 -16.23 25.26
N ARG A 1010 -15.99 -15.94 25.37
CA ARG A 1010 -16.98 -16.77 26.04
C ARG A 1010 -17.64 -17.71 25.05
N ALA A 1011 -17.07 -18.90 24.91
CA ALA A 1011 -17.67 -19.96 24.13
C ALA A 1011 -19.04 -20.35 24.70
N ARG A 1012 -20.04 -20.55 23.83
CA ARG A 1012 -21.35 -21.07 24.22
C ARG A 1012 -21.20 -22.50 24.74
N VAL A 1013 -21.72 -22.78 25.94
CA VAL A 1013 -21.59 -24.11 26.56
C VAL A 1013 -22.93 -24.84 26.56
N ASP A 1014 -23.06 -25.92 25.80
CA ASP A 1014 -24.19 -26.86 25.97
C ASP A 1014 -23.87 -27.92 27.04
N SER A 1015 -22.60 -28.34 27.10
CA SER A 1015 -22.02 -29.13 28.20
C SER A 1015 -20.49 -28.99 28.18
N ILE A 1016 -19.86 -29.18 29.34
CA ILE A 1016 -18.40 -29.12 29.51
C ILE A 1016 -17.88 -30.44 30.11
N ALA A 1017 -16.75 -30.93 29.60
CA ALA A 1017 -16.09 -32.15 30.06
C ALA A 1017 -14.62 -31.88 30.41
N LEU A 1018 -14.19 -32.34 31.58
CA LEU A 1018 -12.80 -32.29 32.04
C LEU A 1018 -12.20 -33.70 32.07
N THR A 1019 -11.10 -33.89 31.34
CA THR A 1019 -10.32 -35.13 31.32
C THR A 1019 -9.03 -34.92 32.10
N ALA A 1020 -8.85 -35.66 33.19
CA ALA A 1020 -7.60 -35.71 33.95
C ALA A 1020 -7.43 -37.08 34.66
N PRO A 1021 -6.20 -37.47 35.06
CA PRO A 1021 -5.94 -38.73 35.72
C PRO A 1021 -6.65 -38.81 37.07
N GLU A 1022 -7.17 -39.99 37.43
CA GLU A 1022 -7.76 -40.22 38.76
C GLU A 1022 -6.70 -40.25 39.86
N SER A 1023 -5.47 -40.63 39.50
CA SER A 1023 -4.35 -40.67 40.43
C SER A 1023 -3.01 -40.41 39.74
N LEU A 1024 -2.06 -39.85 40.49
CA LEU A 1024 -0.68 -39.59 40.09
C LEU A 1024 0.28 -40.01 41.22
N ALA A 1025 1.53 -40.33 40.90
CA ALA A 1025 2.58 -40.43 41.91
C ALA A 1025 3.23 -39.05 42.14
N VAL A 1026 3.82 -38.82 43.31
CA VAL A 1026 4.64 -37.61 43.53
C VAL A 1026 5.76 -37.53 42.49
N GLY A 1027 5.84 -36.39 41.80
CA GLY A 1027 6.79 -36.11 40.74
C GLY A 1027 6.36 -36.58 39.35
N ALA A 1028 5.32 -37.41 39.22
CA ALA A 1028 4.79 -37.89 37.95
C ALA A 1028 3.89 -36.85 37.27
N SER A 1029 3.87 -36.89 35.94
CA SER A 1029 3.01 -36.05 35.10
C SER A 1029 1.95 -36.90 34.39
N GLY A 1030 0.82 -36.29 34.07
CA GLY A 1030 -0.25 -36.83 33.22
C GLY A 1030 -0.81 -35.75 32.30
N ALA A 1031 -1.73 -36.14 31.42
CA ALA A 1031 -2.44 -35.21 30.53
C ALA A 1031 -3.69 -34.65 31.21
N VAL A 1032 -3.96 -33.36 30.98
CA VAL A 1032 -5.20 -32.69 31.39
C VAL A 1032 -5.74 -31.90 30.19
N SER A 1033 -7.03 -32.01 29.95
CA SER A 1033 -7.70 -31.26 28.88
C SER A 1033 -9.18 -31.09 29.20
N ALA A 1034 -9.80 -30.07 28.62
CA ALA A 1034 -11.25 -29.87 28.72
C ALA A 1034 -11.84 -29.56 27.34
N THR A 1035 -13.13 -29.89 27.18
CA THR A 1035 -13.87 -29.63 25.94
C THR A 1035 -15.28 -29.13 26.26
N VAL A 1036 -15.80 -28.28 25.37
CA VAL A 1036 -17.17 -27.78 25.35
C VAL A 1036 -17.92 -28.41 24.17
N SER A 1037 -19.15 -28.88 24.38
CA SER A 1037 -20.01 -29.33 23.28
C SER A 1037 -20.92 -28.21 22.79
N GLN A 1038 -21.13 -28.14 21.48
CA GLN A 1038 -22.06 -27.22 20.83
C GLN A 1038 -22.88 -27.92 19.73
N ASP A 1039 -24.12 -27.49 19.53
CA ASP A 1039 -24.99 -27.94 18.42
C ASP A 1039 -25.17 -29.47 18.35
N GLY A 1040 -25.01 -30.16 19.49
CA GLY A 1040 -25.07 -31.61 19.62
C GLY A 1040 -23.95 -32.41 18.92
N THR A 1041 -23.06 -31.77 18.16
CA THR A 1041 -22.03 -32.47 17.34
C THR A 1041 -20.65 -31.84 17.39
N ARG A 1042 -20.55 -30.51 17.58
CA ARG A 1042 -19.26 -29.81 17.64
C ARG A 1042 -18.65 -30.00 19.03
N VAL A 1043 -17.37 -30.32 19.06
CA VAL A 1043 -16.56 -30.41 20.28
C VAL A 1043 -15.47 -29.35 20.16
N VAL A 1044 -15.49 -28.36 21.05
CA VAL A 1044 -14.58 -27.22 21.07
C VAL A 1044 -13.56 -27.48 22.18
N PRO A 1045 -12.24 -27.52 21.89
CA PRO A 1045 -11.23 -27.64 22.93
C PRO A 1045 -11.20 -26.37 23.79
N VAL A 1046 -11.03 -26.52 25.10
CA VAL A 1046 -10.85 -25.40 26.03
C VAL A 1046 -9.36 -25.02 26.04
N GLN A 1047 -8.96 -24.34 24.99
CA GLN A 1047 -7.65 -23.74 24.74
C GLN A 1047 -7.87 -22.46 23.94
N TRP A 1048 -6.82 -21.65 23.78
CA TRP A 1048 -6.92 -20.43 22.98
C TRP A 1048 -7.58 -20.71 21.61
N PRO A 1049 -8.53 -19.88 21.13
CA PRO A 1049 -8.93 -18.60 21.70
C PRO A 1049 -10.04 -18.70 22.78
N VAL A 1050 -10.46 -19.88 23.24
CA VAL A 1050 -11.46 -20.01 24.31
C VAL A 1050 -10.88 -19.56 25.66
N SER A 1051 -11.54 -18.60 26.29
CA SER A 1051 -11.24 -18.19 27.67
C SER A 1051 -11.85 -19.17 28.68
N ALA A 1052 -11.08 -19.50 29.71
CA ALA A 1052 -11.52 -20.39 30.77
C ALA A 1052 -10.92 -19.98 32.12
N GLN A 1053 -11.52 -20.46 33.20
CA GLN A 1053 -10.95 -20.32 34.55
C GLN A 1053 -10.59 -21.70 35.10
N TRP A 1054 -9.30 -22.05 35.03
CA TRP A 1054 -8.77 -23.26 35.65
C TRP A 1054 -8.45 -23.01 37.12
N GLY A 1055 -8.68 -24.01 37.97
CA GLY A 1055 -8.36 -23.88 39.39
C GLY A 1055 -8.78 -25.08 40.22
N GLY A 1056 -9.20 -24.79 41.44
CA GLY A 1056 -9.78 -25.75 42.37
C GLY A 1056 -8.92 -26.07 43.59
N ALA A 1057 -9.45 -26.92 44.47
CA ALA A 1057 -8.84 -27.16 45.78
C ALA A 1057 -7.53 -27.96 45.67
N GLY A 1058 -6.44 -27.42 46.21
CA GLY A 1058 -5.13 -28.08 46.18
C GLY A 1058 -4.44 -28.03 44.81
N VAL A 1059 -4.90 -27.18 43.90
CA VAL A 1059 -4.37 -27.02 42.54
C VAL A 1059 -3.60 -25.70 42.43
N HIS A 1060 -2.43 -25.75 41.80
CA HIS A 1060 -1.71 -24.56 41.32
C HIS A 1060 -1.85 -24.50 39.80
N ILE A 1061 -2.18 -23.33 39.24
CA ILE A 1061 -2.20 -23.13 37.78
C ILE A 1061 -0.85 -22.55 37.34
N GLY A 1062 -0.24 -23.18 36.35
CA GLY A 1062 1.07 -22.82 35.81
C GLY A 1062 2.19 -23.78 36.21
N PRO A 1063 3.46 -23.38 35.95
CA PRO A 1063 4.60 -24.28 36.06
C PRO A 1063 4.77 -24.90 37.46
N ALA A 1064 5.04 -26.20 37.52
CA ALA A 1064 5.25 -26.92 38.78
C ALA A 1064 6.36 -26.31 39.67
N GLY A 1065 7.34 -25.63 39.07
CA GLY A 1065 8.45 -24.99 39.80
C GLY A 1065 8.04 -23.74 40.58
N THR A 1066 6.95 -23.08 40.20
CA THR A 1066 6.42 -21.89 40.89
C THR A 1066 5.33 -22.23 41.91
N ALA A 1067 4.94 -23.51 41.98
CA ALA A 1067 3.83 -23.96 42.80
C ALA A 1067 4.10 -23.75 44.31
N PRO A 1068 3.14 -23.18 45.05
CA PRO A 1068 3.25 -23.00 46.48
C PRO A 1068 3.24 -24.34 47.22
N ARG A 1069 3.84 -24.39 48.42
CA ARG A 1069 4.01 -25.64 49.20
C ARG A 1069 2.71 -26.37 49.57
N TRP A 1070 1.56 -25.70 49.48
CA TRP A 1070 0.25 -26.30 49.76
C TRP A 1070 -0.32 -27.04 48.55
N ALA A 1071 0.15 -26.75 47.33
CA ALA A 1071 -0.36 -27.36 46.11
C ALA A 1071 -0.09 -28.87 46.12
N VAL A 1072 -1.11 -29.65 45.77
CA VAL A 1072 -1.06 -31.10 45.63
C VAL A 1072 -0.71 -31.46 44.18
N VAL A 1073 -1.28 -30.71 43.23
CA VAL A 1073 -0.97 -30.80 41.80
C VAL A 1073 -0.65 -29.41 41.24
N ALA A 1074 0.17 -29.37 40.19
CA ALA A 1074 0.26 -28.22 39.28
C ALA A 1074 -0.41 -28.59 37.96
N VAL A 1075 -1.27 -27.74 37.44
CA VAL A 1075 -1.95 -27.87 36.15
C VAL A 1075 -1.45 -26.76 35.25
N ASP A 1076 -1.00 -27.12 34.06
CA ASP A 1076 -0.56 -26.21 33.02
C ASP A 1076 -1.51 -26.44 31.81
N PRO A 1077 -2.56 -25.61 31.67
CA PRO A 1077 -3.55 -25.76 30.61
C PRO A 1077 -2.96 -25.59 29.21
N ALA A 1078 -2.02 -24.65 29.03
CA ALA A 1078 -1.39 -24.35 27.75
C ALA A 1078 -0.61 -25.56 27.20
N SER A 1079 0.13 -26.27 28.06
CA SER A 1079 0.82 -27.51 27.67
C SER A 1079 -0.05 -28.76 27.77
N GLY A 1080 -1.27 -28.66 28.29
CA GLY A 1080 -2.15 -29.81 28.58
C GLY A 1080 -1.57 -30.79 29.60
N THR A 1081 -0.76 -30.30 30.55
CA THR A 1081 -0.07 -31.16 31.53
C THR A 1081 -0.52 -30.95 32.96
N ILE A 1082 -0.53 -32.04 33.74
CA ILE A 1082 -0.75 -32.01 35.18
C ILE A 1082 0.34 -32.79 35.89
N ARG A 1083 0.90 -32.24 36.98
CA ARG A 1083 1.98 -32.87 37.75
C ARG A 1083 1.61 -33.04 39.22
N GLY A 1084 1.83 -34.24 39.75
CA GLY A 1084 1.72 -34.50 41.19
C GLY A 1084 2.90 -33.90 41.95
N LEU A 1085 2.64 -32.98 42.89
CA LEU A 1085 3.68 -32.28 43.63
C LEU A 1085 3.93 -32.89 45.01
N ARG A 1086 2.88 -33.36 45.68
CA ARG A 1086 2.95 -34.00 47.00
C ARG A 1086 1.76 -34.90 47.24
N ALA A 1087 1.90 -35.86 48.16
CA ALA A 1087 0.81 -36.76 48.50
C ALA A 1087 -0.41 -35.99 49.06
N GLY A 1088 -1.60 -36.30 48.56
CA GLY A 1088 -2.84 -35.61 48.94
C GLY A 1088 -3.96 -35.80 47.92
N ALA A 1089 -5.10 -35.17 48.18
CA ALA A 1089 -6.20 -35.06 47.22
C ALA A 1089 -6.29 -33.63 46.68
N ALA A 1090 -6.53 -33.50 45.38
CA ALA A 1090 -6.81 -32.23 44.70
C ALA A 1090 -8.15 -32.34 43.95
N THR A 1091 -8.84 -31.21 43.79
CA THR A 1091 -10.00 -31.09 42.92
C THR A 1091 -9.64 -30.07 41.85
N VAL A 1092 -9.48 -30.52 40.60
CA VAL A 1092 -9.27 -29.64 39.45
C VAL A 1092 -10.63 -29.19 38.93
N THR A 1093 -10.78 -27.90 38.71
CA THR A 1093 -11.97 -27.27 38.11
C THR A 1093 -11.58 -26.51 36.86
N VAL A 1094 -12.50 -26.47 35.90
CA VAL A 1094 -12.44 -25.59 34.72
C VAL A 1094 -13.81 -24.99 34.51
N THR A 1095 -13.89 -23.67 34.40
CA THR A 1095 -15.13 -22.93 34.12
C THR A 1095 -15.02 -22.25 32.77
N VAL A 1096 -16.05 -22.37 31.93
CA VAL A 1096 -16.16 -21.65 30.66
C VAL A 1096 -17.55 -21.03 30.59
N ASN A 1097 -17.63 -19.71 30.38
CA ASN A 1097 -18.90 -18.97 30.27
C ASN A 1097 -19.91 -19.37 31.38
N GLY A 1098 -19.45 -19.34 32.64
CA GLY A 1098 -20.24 -19.66 33.83
C GLY A 1098 -20.46 -21.16 34.15
N GLU A 1099 -20.16 -22.07 33.22
CA GLU A 1099 -20.37 -23.51 33.40
C GLU A 1099 -19.09 -24.23 33.84
N THR A 1100 -19.15 -25.03 34.91
CA THR A 1100 -17.97 -25.66 35.54
C THR A 1100 -17.96 -27.19 35.41
N ALA A 1101 -16.82 -27.76 34.99
CA ALA A 1101 -16.48 -29.17 35.15
C ALA A 1101 -15.44 -29.36 36.27
N LEU A 1102 -15.49 -30.51 36.97
CA LEU A 1102 -14.54 -30.84 38.04
C LEU A 1102 -14.05 -32.29 37.97
N ARG A 1103 -12.82 -32.51 38.47
CA ARG A 1103 -12.18 -33.83 38.57
C ARG A 1103 -11.38 -33.94 39.87
N GLU A 1104 -11.67 -34.99 40.66
CA GLU A 1104 -10.87 -35.32 41.84
C GLU A 1104 -9.64 -36.15 41.44
N ILE A 1105 -8.50 -35.83 42.06
CA ILE A 1105 -7.21 -36.43 41.76
C ILE A 1105 -6.51 -36.79 43.07
N VAL A 1106 -6.04 -38.04 43.17
CA VAL A 1106 -5.26 -38.51 44.33
C VAL A 1106 -3.78 -38.64 43.96
N VAL A 1107 -2.93 -37.87 44.63
CA VAL A 1107 -1.47 -38.03 44.50
C VAL A 1107 -0.97 -39.01 45.56
N GLY A 1108 -0.51 -40.17 45.13
CA GLY A 1108 0.14 -41.19 45.95
C GLY A 1108 1.60 -40.85 46.23
N GLY A 1109 2.04 -41.15 47.45
CA GLY A 1109 3.39 -40.85 47.96
C GLY A 1109 4.52 -41.67 47.37
#